data_AF-A0A2A2ELR3-F1
#
_entry.id   AF-A0A2A2ELR3-F1
#
_cell.length_a   1.000
_cell.length_b   1.000
_cell.length_c   1.000
_cell.angle_alpha   90.00
_cell.angle_beta   90.00
_cell.angle_gamma   90.00
#
_symmetry.space_group_name_H-M   'P 1'
#
loop_
_entity.id
_entity.type
_entity.pdbx_description
1 polymer ?
#
loop_
_entity_poly.entity_id
_entity_poly.type
_entity_poly.pdbx_seq_one_letter_code
_entity_poly.pdbx_strand_id
1 'polypeptide(L)'
;MKHSKWLSAVTGAAVALAMLPIGASTAVADDISDASAQLLRQSALDARLGDDGKTPIAIADGDQVYGARASQVPYSADLQQIAGKSYFVDCSAAANGDGSQKSPFNSLDAANAVKLNAGDAMLFKGGAACVGTFTPQGSGTEAAPITIDAYDASVDKRARINANGAVDAVHLYNVQHYIVRNLELTNTSGDAKDYASLRHGLRIELKDYGNASGYEVSNLYVHDVLGDNQKASTGIRLEVNGEVTPTKFDDVNVHDNIVRHVNRTGLAVTTSWFHREEESSWPGDFYPMGAVWVHDNFLTDIGGDGIVVWNAPDAVIEYNTLENAANEHGGKTDNSHNAGIWSWVSDRTVFRNNHVFAMHRSSHNNDGAAFDADSGGSGLIFEHNLSHDNMGGFFMYCGCWGLSTRTLVRYNISINDGRYVDMEPKCEASGERARTIFTAGTTDSHFYNNTILLPPTEIDVAGFGHYMANNSVMANNLYIAQQGTVVTDTTTNEHKGSWANTLNWRNNVFAGPAGGAWPSGVHTADNQVIPGLTLAAGNGIAKLHIQHDALTAAGYPIADANGEQAVTDFLGNPTPTVTNPDIGAFQYSAFPAQVTVADGGFEATDAKAWKLEDAQINAEGRRSGASGLYLDRGGHATQTVKAAINRTYRLTAAVHADGNGELPSISVTLPSKAVTHAEPMTDKDGKPIVSADGWTPVSVVFRTAYDASTFDIAIDATDGGWVDDVVAEGVYDHIVDGSFEAPANTVWQPPVDIIGTPGNAGESGPLDRSTDAVTGALATPVPVTGKRQTAAGTETFTADAFNRFVYVVPGQNYELGVWAKADEGKEVTLAWRLYPGFSQGYPLTNVTPLGAASTKATDYTRVTVPVNSMQNQIEVRCSGNGLCDDMTLVAAWDGTAPAIGDASPTQPSKPKPTEPTTPTQPTEPAGKDDGSKPVVKPMTGDGADAMNKKDDATAHADKEEQSAANLARTGATIFGVCLFAGALVLIGLVLSAYVRSRKVMPKHNH
;
A
#
# COMPACT_ATOMS: atom_id res chain seq x y z
N MET A 1 51.30 -13.54 -53.24
CA MET A 1 51.55 -15.00 -53.14
C MET A 1 52.78 -15.22 -52.26
N LYS A 2 52.64 -16.11 -51.27
CA LYS A 2 53.68 -16.84 -50.48
C LYS A 2 55.08 -16.22 -50.31
N HIS A 3 55.45 -15.93 -49.04
CA HIS A 3 56.47 -16.64 -48.23
C HIS A 3 57.20 -15.75 -47.21
N SER A 4 57.53 -16.39 -46.08
CA SER A 4 58.69 -16.18 -45.18
C SER A 4 58.63 -15.02 -44.18
N LYS A 5 59.31 -15.04 -43.02
CA LYS A 5 59.70 -16.00 -41.97
C LYS A 5 60.44 -15.12 -40.94
N TRP A 6 60.19 -15.34 -39.64
CA TRP A 6 61.15 -15.31 -38.51
C TRP A 6 61.91 -14.02 -38.07
N LEU A 7 61.68 -13.69 -36.79
CA LEU A 7 62.60 -13.39 -35.66
C LEU A 7 63.53 -12.14 -35.63
N SER A 8 63.25 -11.30 -34.62
CA SER A 8 64.14 -10.74 -33.58
C SER A 8 65.45 -10.00 -33.96
N ALA A 9 65.59 -8.74 -33.51
CA ALA A 9 66.41 -8.35 -32.33
C ALA A 9 66.95 -6.90 -32.40
N VAL A 10 66.56 -6.09 -31.40
CA VAL A 10 67.36 -5.19 -30.50
C VAL A 10 68.36 -4.22 -31.17
N THR A 11 68.29 -2.88 -31.04
CA THR A 11 68.61 -1.97 -29.89
C THR A 11 68.42 -0.53 -30.43
N GLY A 12 67.95 0.52 -29.78
CA GLY A 12 67.73 0.86 -28.37
C GLY A 12 68.06 2.36 -28.20
N ALA A 13 67.12 3.18 -27.75
CA ALA A 13 67.37 4.45 -27.03
C ALA A 13 66.06 4.98 -26.42
N ALA A 14 66.11 5.24 -25.12
CA ALA A 14 65.03 5.47 -24.18
C ALA A 14 64.13 6.69 -24.44
N VAL A 15 62.82 6.51 -24.19
CA VAL A 15 61.94 7.54 -23.60
C VAL A 15 61.19 6.88 -22.46
N ALA A 16 61.37 7.40 -21.25
CA ALA A 16 60.64 6.98 -20.06
C ALA A 16 59.19 7.48 -20.18
N LEU A 17 58.25 6.55 -20.34
CA LEU A 17 56.81 6.81 -20.18
C LEU A 17 56.38 6.17 -18.86
N ALA A 18 55.94 7.00 -17.92
CA ALA A 18 55.33 6.55 -16.69
C ALA A 18 54.08 5.71 -17.03
N MET A 19 54.03 4.48 -16.52
CA MET A 19 52.82 3.66 -16.55
C MET A 19 51.76 4.32 -15.66
N LEU A 20 50.68 4.79 -16.27
CA LEU A 20 49.43 5.02 -15.58
C LEU A 20 48.75 3.65 -15.37
N PRO A 21 48.28 3.31 -14.16
CA PRO A 21 47.52 2.09 -13.95
C PRO A 21 46.15 2.23 -14.63
N ILE A 22 45.81 1.25 -15.45
CA ILE A 22 44.45 1.01 -15.94
C ILE A 22 43.66 0.56 -14.70
N GLY A 23 42.83 1.46 -14.16
CA GLY A 23 42.00 1.22 -12.98
C GLY A 23 40.86 0.26 -13.29
N ALA A 24 40.71 -0.74 -12.43
CA ALA A 24 39.64 -1.72 -12.40
C ALA A 24 38.28 -1.05 -12.10
N SER A 25 37.22 -1.44 -12.82
CA SER A 25 35.86 -0.93 -12.60
C SER A 25 35.00 -1.80 -11.68
N THR A 26 35.57 -2.78 -10.97
CA THR A 26 34.81 -3.65 -10.04
C THR A 26 35.03 -3.30 -8.55
N ALA A 27 35.98 -2.42 -8.23
CA ALA A 27 36.36 -2.16 -6.83
C ALA A 27 35.45 -1.16 -6.07
N VAL A 28 34.58 -0.43 -6.77
CA VAL A 28 33.69 0.60 -6.16
C VAL A 28 32.36 -0.01 -5.69
N ALA A 29 32.05 -1.23 -6.16
CA ALA A 29 30.87 -2.01 -5.82
C ALA A 29 30.86 -2.45 -4.36
N ASP A 30 31.89 -3.22 -4.02
CA ASP A 30 32.17 -3.69 -2.67
C ASP A 30 32.27 -2.51 -1.69
N ASP A 31 32.88 -1.40 -2.10
CA ASP A 31 33.16 -0.22 -1.25
C ASP A 31 31.89 0.46 -0.69
N ILE A 32 30.78 0.51 -1.45
CA ILE A 32 29.53 1.18 -0.99
C ILE A 32 28.67 0.25 -0.14
N SER A 33 28.49 -1.01 -0.54
CA SER A 33 27.82 -1.98 0.33
C SER A 33 28.62 -2.19 1.63
N ASP A 34 29.95 -2.17 1.56
CA ASP A 34 30.82 -2.14 2.73
C ASP A 34 30.62 -0.86 3.54
N ALA A 35 30.40 0.30 2.93
CA ALA A 35 30.13 1.55 3.65
C ALA A 35 28.79 1.50 4.40
N SER A 36 27.71 1.03 3.76
CA SER A 36 26.41 0.82 4.42
C SER A 36 26.52 -0.19 5.55
N ALA A 37 27.14 -1.34 5.31
CA ALA A 37 27.38 -2.36 6.33
C ALA A 37 28.22 -1.82 7.50
N GLN A 38 29.30 -1.07 7.22
CA GLN A 38 30.15 -0.45 8.23
C GLN A 38 29.39 0.59 9.07
N LEU A 39 28.53 1.38 8.43
CA LEU A 39 27.62 2.30 9.11
C LEU A 39 26.73 1.48 10.06
N LEU A 40 25.95 0.54 9.53
CA LEU A 40 24.92 -0.17 10.29
C LEU A 40 25.48 -1.12 11.37
N ARG A 41 26.69 -1.68 11.20
CA ARG A 41 27.33 -2.55 12.20
C ARG A 41 27.43 -1.96 13.60
N GLN A 42 27.58 -0.65 13.71
CA GLN A 42 27.69 0.03 15.01
C GLN A 42 26.34 0.15 15.72
N SER A 43 25.25 -0.14 15.01
CA SER A 43 23.86 -0.15 15.46
C SER A 43 23.26 -1.56 15.42
N ALA A 44 24.08 -2.61 15.30
CA ALA A 44 23.60 -3.98 15.31
C ALA A 44 22.86 -4.30 16.62
N LEU A 45 21.65 -4.85 16.51
CA LEU A 45 20.88 -5.30 17.67
C LEU A 45 21.58 -6.48 18.37
N ASP A 46 22.10 -7.41 17.57
CA ASP A 46 22.79 -8.62 18.04
C ASP A 46 23.87 -9.06 17.02
N ALA A 47 24.49 -10.21 17.27
CA ALA A 47 25.62 -10.70 16.47
C ALA A 47 25.24 -11.38 15.15
N ARG A 48 23.94 -11.55 14.84
CA ARG A 48 23.49 -12.20 13.61
C ARG A 48 23.75 -11.29 12.41
N LEU A 49 24.29 -11.88 11.36
CA LEU A 49 24.65 -11.19 10.12
C LEU A 49 23.94 -11.85 8.94
N GLY A 50 23.81 -11.07 7.87
CA GLY A 50 23.41 -11.54 6.56
C GLY A 50 24.42 -12.48 5.94
N ASP A 51 24.08 -12.98 4.75
CA ASP A 51 24.91 -13.90 3.98
C ASP A 51 26.21 -13.28 3.46
N ASP A 52 26.23 -11.96 3.34
CA ASP A 52 27.46 -11.21 3.09
C ASP A 52 28.48 -11.29 4.25
N GLY A 53 28.09 -11.83 5.40
CA GLY A 53 28.94 -11.99 6.58
C GLY A 53 29.37 -10.66 7.20
N LYS A 54 28.72 -9.54 6.83
CA LYS A 54 29.08 -8.19 7.27
C LYS A 54 27.89 -7.35 7.73
N THR A 55 26.72 -7.48 7.13
CA THR A 55 25.57 -6.62 7.42
C THR A 55 24.75 -7.23 8.55
N PRO A 56 24.43 -6.50 9.64
CA PRO A 56 23.56 -7.03 10.68
C PRO A 56 22.14 -7.21 10.16
N ILE A 57 21.49 -8.33 10.50
CA ILE A 57 20.11 -8.57 10.05
C ILE A 57 19.10 -7.69 10.77
N ALA A 58 19.41 -7.30 12.02
CA ALA A 58 18.59 -6.42 12.82
C ALA A 58 19.40 -5.24 13.36
N ILE A 59 18.81 -4.05 13.27
CA ILE A 59 19.39 -2.78 13.66
C ILE A 59 18.58 -2.20 14.81
N ALA A 60 19.27 -1.67 15.82
CA ALA A 60 18.67 -0.96 16.94
C ALA A 60 19.01 0.53 16.87
N ASP A 61 18.02 1.37 17.12
CA ASP A 61 18.18 2.81 17.28
C ASP A 61 17.34 3.30 18.46
N GLY A 62 18.01 3.61 19.57
CA GLY A 62 17.32 3.78 20.85
C GLY A 62 16.58 2.51 21.26
N ASP A 63 15.27 2.62 21.49
CA ASP A 63 14.38 1.51 21.85
C ASP A 63 13.71 0.84 20.63
N GLN A 64 13.92 1.38 19.42
CA GLN A 64 13.35 0.82 18.19
C GLN A 64 14.26 -0.22 17.56
N VAL A 65 13.64 -1.14 16.83
CA VAL A 65 14.31 -2.23 16.11
C VAL A 65 13.79 -2.29 14.69
N TYR A 66 14.71 -2.50 13.75
CA TYR A 66 14.42 -2.68 12.33
C TYR A 66 15.00 -4.02 11.88
N GLY A 67 14.16 -4.86 11.26
CA GLY A 67 14.51 -6.22 10.86
C GLY A 67 14.26 -7.31 11.90
N ALA A 68 14.55 -8.54 11.51
CA ALA A 68 14.20 -9.79 12.19
C ALA A 68 14.85 -9.92 13.55
N ARG A 69 14.04 -9.93 14.62
CA ARG A 69 14.52 -10.13 15.98
C ARG A 69 14.91 -11.58 16.23
N ALA A 70 15.55 -11.83 17.36
CA ALA A 70 15.94 -13.19 17.74
C ALA A 70 14.67 -13.97 18.12
N SER A 71 14.50 -15.14 17.51
CA SER A 71 13.34 -15.99 17.80
C SER A 71 13.24 -16.30 19.28
N GLN A 72 12.02 -16.16 19.80
CA GLN A 72 11.66 -16.56 21.16
C GLN A 72 10.96 -17.93 21.18
N VAL A 73 10.81 -18.57 20.02
CA VAL A 73 10.15 -19.87 19.88
C VAL A 73 11.10 -20.98 20.35
N PRO A 74 10.72 -21.81 21.32
CA PRO A 74 11.53 -22.96 21.74
C PRO A 74 11.72 -23.95 20.58
N TYR A 75 12.93 -24.49 20.42
CA TYR A 75 13.30 -25.45 19.34
C TYR A 75 12.62 -26.83 19.42
N SER A 76 11.78 -27.07 20.42
CA SER A 76 11.06 -28.33 20.59
C SER A 76 9.73 -28.11 21.28
N ALA A 77 8.77 -28.98 21.00
CA ALA A 77 7.48 -29.00 21.68
C ALA A 77 7.61 -29.13 23.20
N ASP A 78 6.91 -28.26 23.93
CA ASP A 78 6.55 -28.52 25.31
C ASP A 78 5.39 -29.54 25.33
N LEU A 79 5.71 -30.80 25.63
CA LEU A 79 4.72 -31.88 25.68
C LEU A 79 3.60 -31.62 26.70
N GLN A 80 3.79 -30.72 27.66
CA GLN A 80 2.74 -30.34 28.62
C GLN A 80 1.70 -29.39 28.03
N GLN A 81 2.02 -28.73 26.91
CA GLN A 81 1.13 -27.79 26.21
C GLN A 81 0.31 -28.45 25.11
N ILE A 82 0.59 -29.72 24.76
CA ILE A 82 -0.21 -30.48 23.81
C ILE A 82 -1.52 -30.93 24.47
N ALA A 83 -2.65 -30.45 23.97
CA ALA A 83 -3.97 -30.72 24.54
C ALA A 83 -4.49 -32.14 24.23
N GLY A 84 -4.08 -32.70 23.09
CA GLY A 84 -4.51 -34.00 22.58
C GLY A 84 -3.40 -35.05 22.60
N LYS A 85 -3.45 -35.98 21.66
CA LYS A 85 -2.49 -37.08 21.56
C LYS A 85 -1.27 -36.67 20.76
N SER A 86 -0.08 -36.92 21.31
CA SER A 86 1.19 -36.78 20.59
C SER A 86 1.56 -38.04 19.82
N TYR A 87 1.88 -37.88 18.54
CA TYR A 87 2.46 -38.89 17.67
C TYR A 87 3.92 -38.53 17.39
N PHE A 88 4.83 -39.50 17.49
CA PHE A 88 6.27 -39.29 17.36
C PHE A 88 6.78 -39.92 16.06
N VAL A 89 7.61 -39.19 15.33
CA VAL A 89 8.22 -39.61 14.07
C VAL A 89 9.74 -39.56 14.18
N ASP A 90 10.40 -40.67 13.86
CA ASP A 90 11.85 -40.80 13.75
C ASP A 90 12.18 -41.62 12.49
N CYS A 91 12.39 -40.95 11.36
CA CYS A 91 12.74 -41.61 10.11
C CYS A 91 14.13 -42.29 10.13
N SER A 92 14.92 -42.11 11.19
CA SER A 92 16.15 -42.87 11.41
C SER A 92 15.91 -44.21 12.15
N ALA A 93 14.70 -44.45 12.65
CA ALA A 93 14.35 -45.69 13.34
C ALA A 93 14.34 -46.89 12.38
N ALA A 94 14.94 -48.00 12.83
CA ALA A 94 15.13 -49.19 11.99
C ALA A 94 13.82 -49.91 11.61
N ALA A 95 12.74 -49.69 12.35
CA ALA A 95 11.43 -50.30 12.10
C ALA A 95 10.31 -49.32 12.40
N ASN A 96 9.19 -49.46 11.67
CA ASN A 96 8.00 -48.66 11.92
C ASN A 96 7.35 -49.05 13.24
N GLY A 97 7.00 -48.05 14.05
CA GLY A 97 6.32 -48.22 15.32
C GLY A 97 4.82 -47.87 15.29
N ASP A 98 4.26 -47.62 16.48
CA ASP A 98 2.86 -47.27 16.69
C ASP A 98 2.63 -45.76 16.86
N GLY A 99 3.70 -44.96 16.70
CA GLY A 99 3.67 -43.51 16.87
C GLY A 99 3.82 -43.05 18.32
N SER A 100 4.04 -43.95 19.28
CA SER A 100 4.43 -43.57 20.64
C SER A 100 5.89 -43.13 20.70
N GLN A 101 6.28 -42.35 21.72
CA GLN A 101 7.68 -41.92 21.88
C GLN A 101 8.68 -43.08 21.97
N LYS A 102 8.25 -44.25 22.51
CA LYS A 102 9.10 -45.44 22.62
C LYS A 102 9.19 -46.24 21.33
N SER A 103 8.19 -46.09 20.45
CA SER A 103 8.08 -46.81 19.19
C SER A 103 7.54 -45.85 18.13
N PRO A 104 8.34 -44.85 17.70
CA PRO A 104 7.89 -43.82 16.79
C PRO A 104 7.60 -44.38 15.40
N PHE A 105 6.82 -43.66 14.60
CA PHE A 105 6.74 -43.91 13.17
C PHE A 105 8.10 -43.69 12.52
N ASN A 106 8.45 -44.46 11.49
CA ASN A 106 9.75 -44.34 10.82
C ASN A 106 9.66 -43.81 9.37
N SER A 107 8.50 -43.32 8.94
CA SER A 107 8.29 -42.76 7.61
C SER A 107 7.16 -41.72 7.59
N LEU A 108 7.16 -40.87 6.57
CA LEU A 108 6.06 -39.94 6.32
C LEU A 108 4.77 -40.68 5.93
N ASP A 109 4.85 -41.82 5.24
CA ASP A 109 3.68 -42.63 4.90
C ASP A 109 2.90 -43.07 6.15
N ALA A 110 3.63 -43.50 7.20
CA ALA A 110 3.01 -43.88 8.46
C ALA A 110 2.42 -42.67 9.20
N ALA A 111 3.09 -41.52 9.15
CA ALA A 111 2.59 -40.28 9.73
C ALA A 111 1.34 -39.75 9.01
N ASN A 112 1.33 -39.75 7.67
CA ASN A 112 0.21 -39.32 6.82
C ASN A 112 -1.02 -40.22 6.93
N ALA A 113 -0.85 -41.48 7.36
CA ALA A 113 -1.96 -42.40 7.62
C ALA A 113 -2.78 -42.01 8.87
N VAL A 114 -2.27 -41.12 9.72
CA VAL A 114 -2.96 -40.63 10.92
C VAL A 114 -3.82 -39.43 10.58
N LYS A 115 -5.13 -39.56 10.82
CA LYS A 115 -6.03 -38.41 10.89
C LYS A 115 -5.93 -37.78 12.28
N LEU A 116 -5.41 -36.56 12.34
CA LEU A 116 -5.27 -35.78 13.57
C LEU A 116 -6.63 -35.22 14.00
N ASN A 117 -6.88 -35.20 15.30
CA ASN A 117 -8.03 -34.55 15.92
C ASN A 117 -7.60 -33.24 16.57
N ALA A 118 -8.55 -32.41 16.96
CA ALA A 118 -8.25 -31.17 17.67
C ALA A 118 -7.40 -31.42 18.92
N GLY A 119 -6.33 -30.63 19.06
CA GLY A 119 -5.30 -30.75 20.11
C GLY A 119 -4.21 -31.79 19.85
N ASP A 120 -4.34 -32.67 18.85
CA ASP A 120 -3.32 -33.68 18.55
C ASP A 120 -2.02 -33.03 18.03
N ALA A 121 -0.90 -33.73 18.21
CA ALA A 121 0.39 -33.28 17.71
C ALA A 121 1.12 -34.35 16.90
N MET A 122 1.81 -33.95 15.83
CA MET A 122 2.79 -34.76 15.11
C MET A 122 4.19 -34.18 15.35
N LEU A 123 5.03 -34.94 16.05
CA LEU A 123 6.32 -34.49 16.55
C LEU A 123 7.47 -35.23 15.86
N PHE A 124 8.33 -34.50 15.16
CA PHE A 124 9.47 -35.04 14.43
C PHE A 124 10.76 -34.97 15.26
N LYS A 125 11.58 -36.02 15.24
CA LYS A 125 12.81 -36.05 16.04
C LYS A 125 13.85 -35.06 15.50
N GLY A 126 14.40 -34.22 16.38
CA GLY A 126 15.53 -33.35 16.06
C GLY A 126 16.67 -34.10 15.38
N GLY A 127 17.19 -33.56 14.28
CA GLY A 127 18.27 -34.14 13.48
C GLY A 127 17.90 -35.37 12.62
N ALA A 128 16.68 -35.91 12.73
CA ALA A 128 16.21 -36.94 11.80
C ALA A 128 15.84 -36.31 10.44
N ALA A 129 16.00 -37.10 9.37
CA ALA A 129 15.64 -36.68 8.02
C ALA A 129 14.60 -37.63 7.42
N CYS A 130 13.43 -37.09 7.13
CA CYS A 130 12.35 -37.79 6.45
C CYS A 130 12.33 -37.38 4.98
N VAL A 131 12.13 -38.34 4.07
CA VAL A 131 12.08 -38.09 2.62
C VAL A 131 10.66 -38.28 2.12
N GLY A 132 10.17 -37.34 1.30
CA GLY A 132 8.83 -37.32 0.72
C GLY A 132 8.02 -36.09 1.16
N THR A 133 6.71 -36.16 0.98
CA THR A 133 5.78 -35.08 1.34
C THR A 133 4.96 -35.45 2.58
N PHE A 134 4.88 -34.54 3.54
CA PHE A 134 4.00 -34.65 4.70
C PHE A 134 2.68 -33.91 4.45
N THR A 135 1.57 -34.64 4.47
CA THR A 135 0.22 -34.16 4.15
C THR A 135 -0.79 -34.58 5.23
N PRO A 136 -0.72 -33.97 6.44
CA PRO A 136 -1.59 -34.34 7.54
C PRO A 136 -3.05 -34.01 7.23
N GLN A 137 -3.96 -34.81 7.82
CA GLN A 137 -5.40 -34.62 7.70
C GLN A 137 -6.02 -34.32 9.05
N GLY A 138 -7.14 -33.58 9.03
CA GLY A 138 -7.87 -33.18 10.23
C GLY A 138 -7.78 -31.68 10.47
N SER A 139 -8.60 -31.15 11.36
CA SER A 139 -8.55 -29.73 11.73
C SER A 139 -8.62 -29.60 13.23
N GLY A 140 -7.90 -28.61 13.74
CA GLY A 140 -7.98 -28.22 15.13
C GLY A 140 -9.24 -27.41 15.41
N THR A 141 -9.25 -26.81 16.58
CA THR A 141 -10.15 -25.70 16.94
C THR A 141 -9.32 -24.56 17.50
N GLU A 142 -9.88 -23.37 17.60
CA GLU A 142 -9.23 -22.23 18.28
C GLU A 142 -8.70 -22.60 19.68
N ALA A 143 -9.49 -23.35 20.46
CA ALA A 143 -9.11 -23.77 21.81
C ALA A 143 -8.15 -24.98 21.85
N ALA A 144 -8.00 -25.71 20.73
CA ALA A 144 -7.19 -26.92 20.64
C ALA A 144 -6.65 -27.08 19.21
N PRO A 145 -5.66 -26.26 18.81
CA PRO A 145 -5.05 -26.37 17.48
C PRO A 145 -4.30 -27.70 17.34
N ILE A 146 -4.11 -28.14 16.10
CA ILE A 146 -3.21 -29.25 15.78
C ILE A 146 -1.78 -28.71 15.73
N THR A 147 -0.83 -29.42 16.35
CA THR A 147 0.58 -28.99 16.41
C THR A 147 1.48 -29.90 15.59
N ILE A 148 2.19 -29.33 14.63
CA ILE A 148 3.29 -29.98 13.90
C ILE A 148 4.59 -29.34 14.37
N ASP A 149 5.45 -30.13 15.03
CA ASP A 149 6.60 -29.59 15.77
C ASP A 149 7.74 -30.62 15.82
N ALA A 150 8.85 -30.27 16.44
CA ALA A 150 9.97 -31.15 16.75
C ALA A 150 9.94 -31.65 18.21
N TYR A 151 10.61 -32.77 18.48
CA TYR A 151 10.95 -33.21 19.83
C TYR A 151 12.44 -33.56 19.93
N ASP A 152 12.93 -33.75 21.16
CA ASP A 152 14.35 -33.99 21.49
C ASP A 152 15.25 -32.75 21.32
N ALA A 153 15.04 -31.75 22.18
CA ALA A 153 15.83 -30.52 22.25
C ALA A 153 17.32 -30.73 22.58
N SER A 154 17.74 -31.96 22.93
CA SER A 154 19.16 -32.25 23.16
C SER A 154 19.97 -32.26 21.85
N VAL A 155 19.28 -32.31 20.71
CA VAL A 155 19.84 -32.24 19.38
C VAL A 155 19.75 -30.80 18.87
N ASP A 156 20.89 -30.15 18.67
CA ASP A 156 21.00 -28.80 18.10
C ASP A 156 20.79 -28.79 16.57
N LYS A 157 19.73 -29.45 16.11
CA LYS A 157 19.29 -29.52 14.70
C LYS A 157 17.78 -29.73 14.62
N ARG A 158 17.12 -28.95 13.76
CA ARG A 158 15.71 -29.14 13.42
C ARG A 158 15.50 -30.51 12.76
N ALA A 159 14.27 -31.02 12.83
CA ALA A 159 13.90 -32.21 12.07
C ALA A 159 13.73 -31.85 10.60
N ARG A 160 14.37 -32.58 9.68
CA ARG A 160 14.30 -32.29 8.25
C ARG A 160 13.20 -33.09 7.55
N ILE A 161 12.39 -32.41 6.75
CA ILE A 161 11.56 -32.99 5.70
C ILE A 161 12.15 -32.59 4.34
N ASN A 162 12.62 -33.58 3.59
CA ASN A 162 13.16 -33.39 2.25
C ASN A 162 12.16 -33.92 1.21
N ALA A 163 11.53 -33.01 0.45
CA ALA A 163 10.59 -33.36 -0.61
C ALA A 163 11.21 -34.15 -1.77
N ASN A 164 12.55 -34.09 -1.94
CA ASN A 164 13.28 -34.82 -2.97
C ASN A 164 12.67 -34.65 -4.39
N GLY A 165 12.28 -33.41 -4.73
CA GLY A 165 11.70 -33.07 -6.02
C GLY A 165 10.18 -33.24 -6.15
N ALA A 166 9.47 -33.48 -5.04
CA ALA A 166 8.02 -33.34 -5.00
C ALA A 166 7.58 -31.87 -5.13
N VAL A 167 6.28 -31.63 -5.26
CA VAL A 167 5.74 -30.25 -5.26
C VAL A 167 5.97 -29.63 -3.88
N ASP A 168 5.58 -30.31 -2.80
CA ASP A 168 5.65 -29.76 -1.45
C ASP A 168 6.49 -30.66 -0.53
N ALA A 169 7.22 -30.06 0.43
CA ALA A 169 7.74 -30.81 1.58
C ALA A 169 6.64 -31.01 2.64
N VAL A 170 5.88 -29.96 2.94
CA VAL A 170 4.67 -30.01 3.78
C VAL A 170 3.50 -29.37 3.04
N HIS A 171 2.37 -30.07 2.96
CA HIS A 171 1.14 -29.55 2.36
C HIS A 171 -0.05 -29.71 3.31
N LEU A 172 -0.60 -28.58 3.76
CA LEU A 172 -1.85 -28.50 4.50
C LEU A 172 -2.97 -28.15 3.52
N TYR A 173 -3.87 -29.08 3.23
CA TYR A 173 -4.93 -28.90 2.24
C TYR A 173 -6.32 -28.92 2.87
N ASN A 174 -7.07 -27.82 2.78
CA ASN A 174 -8.44 -27.72 3.28
C ASN A 174 -8.57 -28.13 4.76
N VAL A 175 -7.69 -27.55 5.59
CA VAL A 175 -7.63 -27.76 7.04
C VAL A 175 -7.41 -26.44 7.76
N GLN A 176 -7.80 -26.33 9.02
CA GLN A 176 -7.68 -25.11 9.84
C GLN A 176 -7.21 -25.39 11.27
N HIS A 177 -6.81 -24.34 12.00
CA HIS A 177 -6.28 -24.36 13.35
C HIS A 177 -5.01 -25.23 13.48
N TYR A 178 -3.93 -24.79 12.84
CA TYR A 178 -2.63 -25.46 12.81
C TYR A 178 -1.52 -24.55 13.34
N ILE A 179 -0.64 -25.13 14.14
CA ILE A 179 0.66 -24.58 14.50
C ILE A 179 1.72 -25.45 13.80
N VAL A 180 2.57 -24.86 12.98
CA VAL A 180 3.66 -25.55 12.27
C VAL A 180 4.98 -24.87 12.62
N ARG A 181 5.86 -25.58 13.34
CA ARG A 181 7.11 -24.98 13.80
C ARG A 181 8.30 -25.92 13.94
N ASN A 182 9.49 -25.34 14.08
CA ASN A 182 10.75 -26.04 14.38
C ASN A 182 11.19 -27.11 13.36
N LEU A 183 10.77 -27.00 12.10
CA LEU A 183 11.16 -27.92 11.02
C LEU A 183 12.20 -27.31 10.08
N GLU A 184 13.04 -28.17 9.51
CA GLU A 184 13.89 -27.88 8.35
C GLU A 184 13.20 -28.42 7.10
N LEU A 185 12.91 -27.59 6.10
CA LEU A 185 12.18 -27.98 4.89
C LEU A 185 13.05 -27.75 3.66
N THR A 186 13.29 -28.79 2.87
CA THR A 186 14.11 -28.72 1.65
C THR A 186 13.42 -29.36 0.45
N ASN A 187 13.68 -28.84 -0.76
CA ASN A 187 13.07 -29.39 -1.97
C ASN A 187 13.96 -29.27 -3.22
N THR A 188 14.95 -30.16 -3.31
CA THR A 188 15.80 -30.35 -4.50
C THR A 188 15.61 -31.74 -5.09
N SER A 189 15.79 -31.88 -6.40
CA SER A 189 15.84 -33.19 -7.08
C SER A 189 17.27 -33.58 -7.44
N GLY A 190 18.22 -32.64 -7.43
CA GLY A 190 19.61 -32.89 -7.79
C GLY A 190 19.81 -33.21 -9.27
N ASP A 191 18.82 -32.87 -10.10
CA ASP A 191 18.78 -33.13 -11.53
C ASP A 191 18.28 -31.91 -12.32
N ALA A 192 18.07 -32.07 -13.62
CA ALA A 192 17.66 -30.99 -14.51
C ALA A 192 16.27 -30.40 -14.21
N LYS A 193 15.50 -30.96 -13.25
CA LYS A 193 14.20 -30.42 -12.83
C LYS A 193 14.30 -29.33 -11.77
N ASP A 194 15.46 -29.16 -11.13
CA ASP A 194 15.70 -27.97 -10.31
C ASP A 194 15.62 -26.74 -11.24
N TYR A 195 14.88 -25.71 -10.82
CA TYR A 195 14.52 -24.52 -11.64
C TYR A 195 13.58 -24.75 -12.82
N ALA A 196 12.96 -25.94 -12.92
CA ALA A 196 12.08 -26.28 -14.05
C ALA A 196 10.76 -26.92 -13.64
N SER A 197 10.45 -27.01 -12.35
CA SER A 197 9.18 -27.55 -11.84
C SER A 197 8.71 -26.76 -10.63
N LEU A 198 7.39 -26.63 -10.47
CA LEU A 198 6.75 -26.02 -9.32
C LEU A 198 7.21 -26.68 -8.01
N ARG A 199 7.66 -25.87 -7.04
CA ARG A 199 8.09 -26.37 -5.73
C ARG A 199 7.75 -25.43 -4.58
N HIS A 200 7.56 -26.06 -3.43
CA HIS A 200 7.32 -25.46 -2.14
C HIS A 200 8.11 -26.15 -1.02
N GLY A 201 8.49 -25.37 -0.02
CA GLY A 201 8.85 -25.90 1.30
C GLY A 201 7.58 -26.22 2.09
N LEU A 202 6.82 -25.17 2.44
CA LEU A 202 5.51 -25.28 3.06
C LEU A 202 4.44 -24.68 2.15
N ARG A 203 3.37 -25.44 1.91
CA ARG A 203 2.15 -24.95 1.27
C ARG A 203 0.94 -25.18 2.17
N ILE A 204 0.23 -24.11 2.49
CA ILE A 204 -1.09 -24.14 3.13
C ILE A 204 -2.08 -23.69 2.06
N GLU A 205 -2.95 -24.59 1.64
CA GLU A 205 -3.89 -24.36 0.55
C GLU A 205 -5.32 -24.52 1.03
N LEU A 206 -6.14 -23.52 0.70
CA LEU A 206 -7.59 -23.60 0.76
C LEU A 206 -8.14 -23.55 -0.66
N LYS A 207 -8.97 -24.52 -1.03
CA LYS A 207 -9.65 -24.54 -2.31
C LYS A 207 -11.13 -24.82 -2.14
N ASP A 208 -11.94 -23.83 -2.54
CA ASP A 208 -13.41 -23.85 -2.41
C ASP A 208 -13.86 -24.35 -1.02
N TYR A 209 -13.14 -23.91 0.03
CA TYR A 209 -13.28 -24.42 1.39
C TYR A 209 -14.26 -23.59 2.23
N GLY A 210 -14.45 -22.31 1.85
CA GLY A 210 -15.03 -21.31 2.74
C GLY A 210 -13.94 -20.62 3.57
N ASN A 211 -14.33 -20.03 4.71
CA ASN A 211 -13.39 -19.34 5.58
C ASN A 211 -12.68 -20.35 6.48
N ALA A 212 -11.36 -20.23 6.59
CA ALA A 212 -10.56 -21.07 7.48
C ALA A 212 -9.64 -20.19 8.33
N SER A 213 -9.40 -20.59 9.59
CA SER A 213 -8.65 -19.75 10.52
C SER A 213 -7.64 -20.46 11.42
N GLY A 214 -6.76 -19.66 12.04
CA GLY A 214 -5.80 -20.10 13.06
C GLY A 214 -4.59 -20.81 12.47
N TYR A 215 -3.72 -20.08 11.78
CA TYR A 215 -2.47 -20.62 11.26
C TYR A 215 -1.29 -19.92 11.89
N GLU A 216 -0.50 -20.64 12.68
CA GLU A 216 0.81 -20.19 13.16
C GLU A 216 1.90 -20.95 12.41
N VAL A 217 2.79 -20.22 11.73
CA VAL A 217 3.96 -20.77 11.03
C VAL A 217 5.20 -20.14 11.62
N SER A 218 5.93 -20.89 12.45
CA SER A 218 6.98 -20.30 13.27
C SER A 218 8.31 -21.07 13.32
N ASN A 219 9.43 -20.34 13.39
CA ASN A 219 10.77 -20.92 13.55
C ASN A 219 11.13 -22.05 12.56
N LEU A 220 10.62 -21.97 11.32
CA LEU A 220 11.00 -22.87 10.25
C LEU A 220 12.35 -22.48 9.66
N TYR A 221 13.10 -23.46 9.20
CA TYR A 221 14.25 -23.24 8.31
C TYR A 221 13.94 -23.84 6.94
N VAL A 222 13.49 -22.99 6.02
CA VAL A 222 13.11 -23.39 4.66
C VAL A 222 14.25 -23.05 3.72
N HIS A 223 14.87 -24.06 3.11
CA HIS A 223 16.00 -23.80 2.22
C HIS A 223 16.19 -24.83 1.13
N ASP A 224 16.94 -24.45 0.09
CA ASP A 224 17.15 -25.29 -1.09
C ASP A 224 15.82 -25.75 -1.70
N VAL A 225 14.91 -24.79 -1.91
CA VAL A 225 13.63 -25.01 -2.60
C VAL A 225 13.78 -24.47 -4.02
N LEU A 226 14.23 -25.33 -4.92
CA LEU A 226 14.67 -24.93 -6.27
C LEU A 226 13.53 -25.06 -7.29
N GLY A 227 12.45 -24.31 -7.05
CA GLY A 227 11.27 -24.28 -7.92
C GLY A 227 11.51 -23.56 -9.24
N ASP A 228 10.54 -23.62 -10.15
CA ASP A 228 10.55 -22.91 -11.43
C ASP A 228 10.43 -21.37 -11.26
N ASN A 229 10.47 -20.64 -12.38
CA ASN A 229 10.43 -19.17 -12.39
C ASN A 229 9.01 -18.59 -12.37
N GLN A 230 8.00 -19.40 -12.10
CA GLN A 230 6.64 -18.90 -11.94
C GLN A 230 6.46 -18.38 -10.51
N LYS A 231 5.72 -17.28 -10.31
CA LYS A 231 5.39 -16.76 -8.96
C LYS A 231 4.63 -17.78 -8.09
N ALA A 232 4.19 -18.90 -8.68
CA ALA A 232 3.64 -20.04 -7.99
C ALA A 232 4.68 -20.80 -7.13
N SER A 233 5.95 -20.88 -7.56
CA SER A 233 7.02 -21.53 -6.79
C SER A 233 7.47 -20.64 -5.62
N THR A 234 7.44 -21.17 -4.40
CA THR A 234 7.61 -20.34 -3.18
C THR A 234 8.23 -21.13 -2.02
N GLY A 235 9.02 -20.51 -1.16
CA GLY A 235 9.50 -21.15 0.07
C GLY A 235 8.36 -21.50 1.02
N ILE A 236 7.63 -20.48 1.48
CA ILE A 236 6.42 -20.59 2.31
C ILE A 236 5.24 -19.97 1.58
N ARG A 237 4.18 -20.74 1.34
CA ARG A 237 2.99 -20.29 0.62
C ARG A 237 1.72 -20.56 1.39
N LEU A 238 0.94 -19.51 1.64
CA LEU A 238 -0.47 -19.62 2.00
C LEU A 238 -1.28 -19.19 0.77
N GLU A 239 -2.07 -20.10 0.21
CA GLU A 239 -2.82 -19.84 -1.02
C GLU A 239 -4.28 -20.22 -0.91
N VAL A 240 -5.13 -19.31 -1.37
CA VAL A 240 -6.53 -19.58 -1.66
C VAL A 240 -6.70 -19.78 -3.17
N ASN A 241 -7.33 -20.88 -3.54
CA ASN A 241 -7.69 -21.23 -4.91
C ASN A 241 -9.20 -21.48 -5.02
N GLY A 242 -9.71 -21.50 -6.26
CA GLY A 242 -11.10 -21.80 -6.56
C GLY A 242 -11.94 -20.57 -6.87
N GLU A 243 -13.11 -20.82 -7.45
CA GLU A 243 -14.04 -19.81 -8.00
C GLU A 243 -15.49 -20.13 -7.62
N VAL A 244 -15.74 -21.20 -6.85
CA VAL A 244 -17.09 -21.70 -6.57
C VAL A 244 -17.58 -21.23 -5.20
N THR A 245 -16.74 -21.40 -4.18
CA THR A 245 -17.07 -21.00 -2.81
C THR A 245 -16.12 -19.88 -2.37
N PRO A 246 -16.62 -18.67 -2.06
CA PRO A 246 -15.81 -17.61 -1.49
C PRO A 246 -14.98 -18.15 -0.33
N THR A 247 -13.66 -18.10 -0.48
CA THR A 247 -12.70 -18.77 0.40
C THR A 247 -11.69 -17.72 0.85
N LYS A 248 -11.31 -17.76 2.12
CA LYS A 248 -10.26 -16.88 2.66
C LYS A 248 -9.56 -17.52 3.84
N PHE A 249 -8.33 -17.08 4.06
CA PHE A 249 -7.69 -17.19 5.37
C PHE A 249 -8.20 -16.09 6.29
N ASP A 250 -8.27 -16.39 7.58
CA ASP A 250 -8.49 -15.45 8.68
C ASP A 250 -7.56 -15.87 9.83
N ASP A 251 -6.98 -14.95 10.59
CA ASP A 251 -6.02 -15.29 11.66
C ASP A 251 -4.80 -16.12 11.17
N VAL A 252 -3.93 -15.47 10.41
CA VAL A 252 -2.63 -15.99 9.95
C VAL A 252 -1.50 -15.26 10.68
N ASN A 253 -0.60 -16.01 11.29
CA ASN A 253 0.63 -15.51 11.89
C ASN A 253 1.85 -16.28 11.36
N VAL A 254 2.75 -15.60 10.64
CA VAL A 254 3.96 -16.20 10.05
C VAL A 254 5.19 -15.49 10.58
N HIS A 255 5.96 -16.16 11.44
CA HIS A 255 7.05 -15.48 12.14
C HIS A 255 8.30 -16.28 12.47
N ASP A 256 9.39 -15.58 12.77
CA ASP A 256 10.67 -16.18 13.18
C ASP A 256 11.26 -17.20 12.18
N ASN A 257 10.80 -17.19 10.93
CA ASN A 257 11.25 -18.16 9.93
C ASN A 257 12.55 -17.69 9.27
N ILE A 258 13.39 -18.65 8.89
CA ILE A 258 14.55 -18.42 8.02
C ILE A 258 14.22 -19.06 6.66
N VAL A 259 14.16 -18.25 5.61
CA VAL A 259 13.97 -18.70 4.23
C VAL A 259 15.23 -18.39 3.43
N ARG A 260 15.86 -19.41 2.84
CA ARG A 260 17.17 -19.26 2.21
C ARG A 260 17.30 -20.06 0.92
N HIS A 261 17.91 -19.51 -0.11
CA HIS A 261 18.21 -20.25 -1.35
C HIS A 261 16.93 -20.86 -1.96
N VAL A 262 16.00 -19.98 -2.31
CA VAL A 262 14.67 -20.35 -2.81
C VAL A 262 14.42 -19.73 -4.17
N ASN A 263 13.83 -20.50 -5.09
CA ASN A 263 13.27 -20.01 -6.34
C ASN A 263 11.80 -20.44 -6.48
N ARG A 264 10.85 -19.57 -6.82
CA ARG A 264 11.00 -18.13 -7.13
C ARG A 264 10.83 -17.23 -5.91
N THR A 265 9.66 -17.22 -5.26
CA THR A 265 9.31 -16.27 -4.19
C THR A 265 9.70 -16.79 -2.81
N GLY A 266 10.09 -15.92 -1.88
CA GLY A 266 10.43 -16.33 -0.51
C GLY A 266 9.19 -16.76 0.29
N LEU A 267 8.29 -15.81 0.55
CA LEU A 267 7.06 -15.99 1.31
C LEU A 267 5.90 -15.32 0.57
N ALA A 268 4.79 -16.03 0.39
CA ALA A 268 3.60 -15.48 -0.25
C ALA A 268 2.30 -15.84 0.47
N VAL A 269 1.41 -14.86 0.62
CA VAL A 269 -0.01 -15.04 0.95
C VAL A 269 -0.82 -14.60 -0.26
N THR A 270 -1.45 -15.54 -0.97
CA THR A 270 -2.13 -15.29 -2.25
C THR A 270 -3.57 -15.76 -2.25
N THR A 271 -4.41 -15.17 -3.09
CA THR A 271 -5.79 -15.61 -3.33
C THR A 271 -6.13 -15.59 -4.81
N SER A 272 -7.16 -16.34 -5.22
CA SER A 272 -7.86 -16.20 -6.49
C SER A 272 -9.01 -15.18 -6.45
N TRP A 273 -9.39 -14.68 -5.26
CA TRP A 273 -10.54 -13.79 -5.04
C TRP A 273 -10.16 -12.31 -4.96
N PHE A 274 -9.41 -11.80 -5.94
CA PHE A 274 -8.81 -10.46 -5.90
C PHE A 274 -9.47 -9.43 -6.83
N HIS A 275 -10.41 -9.82 -7.70
CA HIS A 275 -10.86 -8.92 -8.75
C HIS A 275 -11.66 -7.73 -8.20
N ARG A 276 -11.18 -6.50 -8.41
CA ARG A 276 -11.85 -5.25 -7.99
C ARG A 276 -11.67 -4.14 -9.03
N GLU A 277 -12.34 -3.00 -8.87
CA GLU A 277 -12.36 -1.99 -9.94
C GLU A 277 -11.04 -1.24 -10.11
N GLU A 278 -10.30 -1.06 -9.01
CA GLU A 278 -8.96 -0.48 -9.04
C GLU A 278 -7.96 -1.38 -9.76
N GLU A 279 -8.24 -2.68 -9.93
CA GLU A 279 -7.48 -3.65 -10.72
C GLU A 279 -8.44 -4.53 -11.54
N SER A 280 -8.86 -3.99 -12.69
CA SER A 280 -9.85 -4.63 -13.57
C SER A 280 -9.22 -5.40 -14.74
N SER A 281 -7.93 -5.73 -14.66
CA SER A 281 -7.22 -6.38 -15.78
C SER A 281 -7.57 -7.87 -15.92
N TRP A 282 -8.15 -8.46 -14.86
CA TRP A 282 -8.39 -9.90 -14.75
C TRP A 282 -9.83 -10.18 -14.30
N PRO A 283 -10.59 -11.06 -14.98
CA PRO A 283 -11.94 -11.40 -14.52
C PRO A 283 -11.91 -12.17 -13.20
N GLY A 284 -12.93 -12.03 -12.36
CA GLY A 284 -13.10 -12.80 -11.14
C GLY A 284 -14.08 -12.16 -10.16
N ASP A 285 -14.09 -12.69 -8.93
CA ASP A 285 -14.83 -12.12 -7.80
C ASP A 285 -13.87 -11.57 -6.74
N PHE A 286 -14.36 -10.64 -5.91
CA PHE A 286 -13.63 -10.06 -4.79
C PHE A 286 -14.04 -10.71 -3.46
N TYR A 287 -13.09 -11.28 -2.73
CA TYR A 287 -13.32 -11.76 -1.37
C TYR A 287 -12.03 -11.63 -0.53
N PRO A 288 -11.89 -10.54 0.25
CA PRO A 288 -10.64 -10.22 0.93
C PRO A 288 -10.33 -11.18 2.07
N MET A 289 -9.02 -11.36 2.32
CA MET A 289 -8.52 -12.10 3.49
C MET A 289 -8.96 -11.44 4.80
N GLY A 290 -8.93 -12.22 5.88
CA GLY A 290 -9.02 -11.72 7.24
C GLY A 290 -7.66 -11.30 7.80
N ALA A 291 -7.47 -11.42 9.11
CA ALA A 291 -6.25 -10.96 9.77
C ALA A 291 -4.99 -11.72 9.29
N VAL A 292 -3.96 -10.99 8.86
CA VAL A 292 -2.66 -11.53 8.43
C VAL A 292 -1.54 -10.74 9.11
N TRP A 293 -0.65 -11.45 9.80
CA TRP A 293 0.54 -10.90 10.44
C TRP A 293 1.79 -11.67 10.00
N VAL A 294 2.74 -10.97 9.39
CA VAL A 294 4.01 -11.54 8.91
C VAL A 294 5.15 -10.78 9.58
N HIS A 295 5.87 -11.42 10.51
CA HIS A 295 6.85 -10.71 11.31
C HIS A 295 8.10 -11.49 11.69
N ASP A 296 9.22 -10.81 11.97
CA ASP A 296 10.46 -11.46 12.44
C ASP A 296 11.04 -12.54 11.51
N ASN A 297 10.68 -12.53 10.22
CA ASN A 297 11.24 -13.49 9.26
C ASN A 297 12.55 -12.96 8.68
N PHE A 298 13.54 -13.83 8.51
CA PHE A 298 14.78 -13.55 7.79
C PHE A 298 14.81 -14.31 6.47
N LEU A 299 14.81 -13.57 5.36
CA LEU A 299 14.82 -14.09 4.01
C LEU A 299 16.14 -13.67 3.33
N THR A 300 16.83 -14.61 2.70
CA THR A 300 18.08 -14.34 1.97
C THR A 300 18.24 -15.25 0.76
N ASP A 301 18.92 -14.78 -0.29
CA ASP A 301 19.19 -15.55 -1.51
C ASP A 301 17.90 -16.08 -2.15
N ILE A 302 17.07 -15.12 -2.59
CA ILE A 302 15.75 -15.38 -3.15
C ILE A 302 15.74 -15.02 -4.64
N GLY A 303 15.33 -15.97 -5.47
CA GLY A 303 15.36 -15.83 -6.92
C GLY A 303 14.47 -14.70 -7.45
N GLY A 304 13.29 -14.51 -6.86
CA GLY A 304 12.31 -13.49 -7.20
C GLY A 304 11.93 -12.61 -6.01
N ASP A 305 10.62 -12.42 -5.78
CA ASP A 305 10.09 -11.58 -4.71
C ASP A 305 10.43 -12.10 -3.30
N GLY A 306 10.62 -11.20 -2.34
CA GLY A 306 10.84 -11.56 -0.94
C GLY A 306 9.56 -11.97 -0.23
N ILE A 307 8.74 -10.99 0.16
CA ILE A 307 7.46 -11.18 0.86
C ILE A 307 6.34 -10.53 0.05
N VAL A 308 5.28 -11.28 -0.23
CA VAL A 308 4.12 -10.82 -1.00
C VAL A 308 2.82 -11.14 -0.30
N VAL A 309 1.93 -10.14 -0.17
CA VAL A 309 0.57 -10.33 0.37
C VAL A 309 -0.49 -9.81 -0.60
N TRP A 310 -1.48 -10.64 -0.92
CA TRP A 310 -2.55 -10.29 -1.86
C TRP A 310 -3.90 -10.22 -1.17
N ASN A 311 -4.67 -9.19 -1.53
CA ASN A 311 -6.02 -8.95 -1.03
C ASN A 311 -6.16 -9.13 0.50
N ALA A 312 -5.22 -8.55 1.23
CA ALA A 312 -5.07 -8.70 2.67
C ALA A 312 -5.27 -7.36 3.37
N PRO A 313 -6.53 -6.92 3.55
CA PRO A 313 -6.81 -5.65 4.19
C PRO A 313 -6.34 -5.65 5.64
N ASP A 314 -5.82 -4.52 6.10
CA ASP A 314 -5.34 -4.31 7.48
C ASP A 314 -4.26 -5.33 7.93
N ALA A 315 -3.60 -6.00 6.98
CA ALA A 315 -2.49 -6.90 7.28
C ALA A 315 -1.26 -6.13 7.80
N VAL A 316 -0.46 -6.77 8.65
CA VAL A 316 0.74 -6.16 9.25
C VAL A 316 1.97 -6.97 8.85
N ILE A 317 2.95 -6.31 8.23
CA ILE A 317 4.20 -6.89 7.77
C ILE A 317 5.33 -6.10 8.45
N GLU A 318 5.91 -6.68 9.50
CA GLU A 318 6.84 -5.93 10.35
C GLU A 318 8.04 -6.69 10.89
N TYR A 319 9.13 -5.98 11.17
CA TYR A 319 10.37 -6.60 11.68
C TYR A 319 10.90 -7.72 10.78
N ASN A 320 10.63 -7.72 9.48
CA ASN A 320 11.23 -8.71 8.58
C ASN A 320 12.56 -8.20 8.05
N THR A 321 13.51 -9.10 7.85
CA THR A 321 14.76 -8.82 7.13
C THR A 321 14.75 -9.54 5.80
N LEU A 322 14.99 -8.81 4.73
CA LEU A 322 15.17 -9.36 3.38
C LEU A 322 16.53 -8.91 2.83
N GLU A 323 17.34 -9.88 2.43
CA GLU A 323 18.65 -9.68 1.82
C GLU A 323 18.71 -10.38 0.46
N ASN A 324 19.44 -9.81 -0.51
CA ASN A 324 19.88 -10.53 -1.72
C ASN A 324 18.73 -11.26 -2.44
N ALA A 325 17.67 -10.52 -2.76
CA ALA A 325 16.51 -11.03 -3.47
C ALA A 325 16.40 -10.45 -4.89
N ALA A 326 15.47 -10.98 -5.68
CA ALA A 326 15.40 -10.79 -7.14
C ALA A 326 16.68 -11.17 -7.89
N ASN A 327 17.48 -12.09 -7.32
CA ASN A 327 18.82 -12.42 -7.82
C ASN A 327 18.83 -13.42 -9.00
N GLU A 328 17.64 -13.79 -9.52
CA GLU A 328 17.45 -14.68 -10.67
C GLU A 328 18.16 -16.04 -10.51
N HIS A 329 18.08 -16.61 -9.31
CA HIS A 329 18.72 -17.86 -8.96
C HIS A 329 18.56 -18.96 -10.03
N GLY A 330 19.65 -19.65 -10.37
CA GLY A 330 19.68 -20.64 -11.46
C GLY A 330 19.95 -20.05 -12.86
N GLY A 331 20.20 -18.74 -12.97
CA GLY A 331 20.63 -18.08 -14.21
C GLY A 331 19.55 -18.07 -15.29
N LYS A 332 18.28 -18.12 -14.87
CA LYS A 332 17.13 -18.13 -15.77
C LYS A 332 16.55 -16.73 -15.87
N THR A 333 16.77 -16.11 -17.02
CA THR A 333 16.49 -14.70 -17.30
C THR A 333 15.03 -14.40 -17.66
N ASP A 334 14.11 -15.35 -17.49
CA ASP A 334 12.66 -15.15 -17.71
C ASP A 334 11.92 -14.74 -16.44
N ASN A 335 12.62 -14.68 -15.30
CA ASN A 335 12.10 -14.18 -14.02
C ASN A 335 12.05 -12.63 -13.99
N SER A 336 11.18 -12.05 -14.82
CA SER A 336 11.00 -10.59 -14.87
C SER A 336 10.05 -10.09 -13.77
N HIS A 337 10.32 -8.87 -13.27
CA HIS A 337 9.49 -8.08 -12.34
C HIS A 337 9.38 -8.67 -10.91
N ASN A 338 10.33 -8.26 -10.06
CA ASN A 338 10.39 -8.66 -8.67
C ASN A 338 10.73 -7.46 -7.78
N ALA A 339 10.02 -7.33 -6.67
CA ALA A 339 10.26 -6.36 -5.61
C ALA A 339 10.52 -7.07 -4.27
N GLY A 340 11.00 -6.33 -3.27
CA GLY A 340 11.39 -6.90 -1.98
C GLY A 340 10.18 -7.33 -1.15
N ILE A 341 9.51 -6.36 -0.53
CA ILE A 341 8.33 -6.56 0.31
C ILE A 341 7.19 -5.69 -0.20
N TRP A 342 6.06 -6.31 -0.59
CA TRP A 342 5.00 -5.60 -1.28
C TRP A 342 3.62 -6.26 -1.15
N SER A 343 2.59 -5.52 -1.57
CA SER A 343 1.22 -6.03 -1.66
C SER A 343 0.61 -5.77 -3.03
N TRP A 344 -0.34 -6.64 -3.39
CA TRP A 344 -1.23 -6.44 -4.54
C TRP A 344 -2.69 -6.45 -4.08
N VAL A 345 -3.50 -5.57 -4.65
CA VAL A 345 -4.96 -5.53 -4.43
C VAL A 345 -5.37 -5.47 -2.94
N SER A 346 -4.58 -4.79 -2.09
CA SER A 346 -4.78 -4.77 -0.64
C SER A 346 -5.11 -3.36 -0.12
N ASP A 347 -5.80 -3.29 1.02
CA ASP A 347 -6.23 -2.02 1.61
C ASP A 347 -5.67 -1.83 3.02
N ARG A 348 -5.10 -0.67 3.33
CA ARG A 348 -4.59 -0.33 4.68
C ARG A 348 -3.60 -1.34 5.26
N THR A 349 -2.95 -2.12 4.39
CA THR A 349 -1.84 -3.00 4.79
C THR A 349 -0.67 -2.15 5.27
N VAL A 350 -0.11 -2.51 6.42
CA VAL A 350 0.98 -1.79 7.08
C VAL A 350 2.29 -2.56 6.92
N PHE A 351 3.28 -1.89 6.36
CA PHE A 351 4.66 -2.34 6.24
C PHE A 351 5.52 -1.46 7.15
N ARG A 352 6.00 -2.02 8.27
CA ARG A 352 6.79 -1.22 9.20
C ARG A 352 7.97 -1.92 9.83
N ASN A 353 8.99 -1.18 10.22
CA ASN A 353 10.16 -1.71 10.91
C ASN A 353 10.88 -2.84 10.14
N ASN A 354 10.69 -2.94 8.82
CA ASN A 354 11.37 -3.95 8.00
C ASN A 354 12.77 -3.45 7.63
N HIS A 355 13.68 -4.40 7.38
CA HIS A 355 15.05 -4.15 6.93
C HIS A 355 15.30 -4.84 5.59
N VAL A 356 15.37 -4.08 4.50
CA VAL A 356 15.47 -4.64 3.14
C VAL A 356 16.71 -4.13 2.42
N PHE A 357 17.57 -5.05 1.97
CA PHE A 357 18.81 -4.67 1.32
C PHE A 357 19.30 -5.62 0.24
N ALA A 358 20.17 -5.09 -0.62
CA ALA A 358 20.81 -5.82 -1.72
C ALA A 358 19.80 -6.48 -2.69
N MET A 359 18.64 -5.85 -2.94
CA MET A 359 17.77 -6.25 -4.04
C MET A 359 18.48 -6.11 -5.39
N HIS A 360 18.30 -7.08 -6.28
CA HIS A 360 18.88 -7.08 -7.61
C HIS A 360 17.93 -6.49 -8.66
N ARG A 361 18.54 -5.91 -9.69
CA ARG A 361 17.85 -5.40 -10.88
C ARG A 361 18.68 -5.78 -12.11
N SER A 362 18.10 -6.57 -13.02
CA SER A 362 18.76 -7.09 -14.21
C SER A 362 18.20 -6.46 -15.49
N SER A 363 18.68 -6.87 -16.66
CA SER A 363 18.07 -6.48 -17.96
C SER A 363 16.63 -6.98 -18.14
N HIS A 364 16.21 -7.96 -17.35
CA HIS A 364 14.90 -8.59 -17.43
C HIS A 364 14.02 -8.23 -16.21
N ASN A 365 14.61 -7.76 -15.11
CA ASN A 365 13.88 -7.22 -13.96
C ASN A 365 14.01 -5.69 -13.93
N ASN A 366 12.97 -4.97 -14.35
CA ASN A 366 12.93 -3.51 -14.30
C ASN A 366 12.39 -2.95 -12.97
N ASP A 367 12.16 -3.78 -11.96
CA ASP A 367 11.63 -3.36 -10.65
C ASP A 367 12.78 -3.19 -9.65
N GLY A 368 13.07 -4.23 -8.86
CA GLY A 368 14.22 -4.34 -7.95
C GLY A 368 14.18 -3.42 -6.73
N ALA A 369 13.04 -2.79 -6.46
CA ALA A 369 12.87 -1.88 -5.33
C ALA A 369 12.74 -2.66 -4.01
N ALA A 370 13.11 -2.01 -2.90
CA ALA A 370 12.92 -2.59 -1.56
C ALA A 370 11.44 -2.81 -1.24
N PHE A 371 10.62 -1.80 -1.53
CA PHE A 371 9.18 -1.80 -1.28
C PHE A 371 8.39 -1.41 -2.52
N ASP A 372 7.17 -1.93 -2.63
CA ASP A 372 6.27 -1.61 -3.73
C ASP A 372 4.80 -1.51 -3.31
N ALA A 373 4.16 -0.43 -3.72
CA ALA A 373 2.72 -0.24 -3.71
C ALA A 373 2.16 -0.58 -5.10
N ASP A 374 1.82 -1.86 -5.28
CA ASP A 374 1.34 -2.39 -6.56
C ASP A 374 -0.15 -2.07 -6.81
N SER A 375 -0.60 -2.45 -7.99
CA SER A 375 -1.90 -2.16 -8.58
C SER A 375 -3.05 -2.58 -7.68
N GLY A 376 -4.08 -1.74 -7.67
CA GLY A 376 -5.24 -1.93 -6.83
C GLY A 376 -4.91 -1.84 -5.33
N GLY A 377 -3.88 -1.12 -4.90
CA GLY A 377 -3.72 -0.78 -3.49
C GLY A 377 -4.61 0.39 -3.06
N SER A 378 -5.16 0.40 -1.84
CA SER A 378 -5.74 1.62 -1.26
C SER A 378 -5.34 1.87 0.19
N GLY A 379 -4.76 3.03 0.48
CA GLY A 379 -4.41 3.40 1.86
C GLY A 379 -3.23 2.59 2.44
N LEU A 380 -2.40 1.97 1.58
CA LEU A 380 -1.22 1.21 2.01
C LEU A 380 -0.27 2.10 2.81
N ILE A 381 0.35 1.57 3.87
CA ILE A 381 1.22 2.33 4.77
C ILE A 381 2.61 1.71 4.80
N PHE A 382 3.63 2.47 4.42
CA PHE A 382 5.04 2.09 4.53
C PHE A 382 5.72 3.08 5.47
N GLU A 383 5.98 2.64 6.71
CA GLU A 383 6.53 3.49 7.75
C GLU A 383 7.67 2.87 8.54
N HIS A 384 8.60 3.69 9.03
CA HIS A 384 9.68 3.22 9.91
C HIS A 384 10.56 2.10 9.32
N ASN A 385 10.59 1.94 7.99
CA ASN A 385 11.40 0.92 7.34
C ASN A 385 12.83 1.42 7.10
N LEU A 386 13.78 0.49 7.16
CA LEU A 386 15.17 0.69 6.80
C LEU A 386 15.46 -0.04 5.49
N SER A 387 15.93 0.67 4.47
CA SER A 387 16.38 0.07 3.22
C SER A 387 17.79 0.52 2.86
N HIS A 388 18.58 -0.37 2.26
CA HIS A 388 19.87 0.03 1.72
C HIS A 388 20.39 -0.81 0.56
N ASP A 389 21.19 -0.19 -0.30
CA ASP A 389 21.89 -0.82 -1.41
C ASP A 389 20.98 -1.65 -2.36
N ASN A 390 19.71 -1.28 -2.48
CA ASN A 390 18.75 -1.93 -3.37
C ASN A 390 18.90 -1.38 -4.79
N MET A 391 19.18 -2.22 -5.77
CA MET A 391 19.51 -1.77 -7.14
C MET A 391 18.33 -1.10 -7.86
N GLY A 392 17.09 -1.46 -7.53
CA GLY A 392 15.89 -0.85 -8.11
C GLY A 392 15.38 0.41 -7.42
N GLY A 393 15.99 0.77 -6.28
CA GLY A 393 15.62 1.92 -5.47
C GLY A 393 14.99 1.54 -4.14
N PHE A 394 14.61 2.56 -3.39
CA PHE A 394 13.89 2.44 -2.13
C PHE A 394 12.46 1.98 -2.36
N PHE A 395 11.74 2.68 -3.25
CA PHE A 395 10.29 2.56 -3.32
C PHE A 395 9.77 2.54 -4.75
N MET A 396 8.72 1.76 -4.97
CA MET A 396 8.02 1.66 -6.24
C MET A 396 6.52 1.91 -6.06
N TYR A 397 5.93 2.66 -6.99
CA TYR A 397 4.49 2.68 -7.21
C TYR A 397 4.20 1.95 -8.52
N CYS A 398 3.75 0.70 -8.45
CA CYS A 398 3.49 -0.14 -9.62
C CYS A 398 2.00 -0.21 -9.96
N GLY A 399 1.39 0.93 -10.26
CA GLY A 399 -0.02 0.99 -10.64
C GLY A 399 -0.31 0.93 -12.14
N CYS A 400 0.57 0.34 -12.96
CA CYS A 400 0.48 0.40 -14.43
C CYS A 400 -0.80 -0.25 -14.98
N TRP A 401 -1.39 -1.16 -14.21
CA TRP A 401 -2.53 -2.00 -14.59
C TRP A 401 -3.74 -1.80 -13.67
N GLY A 402 -3.62 -0.85 -12.75
CA GLY A 402 -4.61 -0.52 -11.74
C GLY A 402 -4.05 0.51 -10.76
N LEU A 403 -4.78 1.57 -10.44
CA LEU A 403 -4.26 2.65 -9.61
C LEU A 403 -3.93 2.16 -8.19
N SER A 404 -2.74 2.52 -7.71
CA SER A 404 -2.50 2.61 -6.26
C SER A 404 -3.05 3.93 -5.75
N THR A 405 -3.88 3.90 -4.72
CA THR A 405 -4.60 5.07 -4.22
C THR A 405 -4.25 5.32 -2.76
N ARG A 406 -4.08 6.58 -2.37
CA ARG A 406 -3.92 6.96 -0.94
C ARG A 406 -2.76 6.28 -0.21
N THR A 407 -1.74 5.83 -0.94
CA THR A 407 -0.56 5.19 -0.34
C THR A 407 0.23 6.22 0.47
N LEU A 408 0.64 5.83 1.67
CA LEU A 408 1.43 6.63 2.61
C LEU A 408 2.84 6.02 2.73
N VAL A 409 3.87 6.82 2.45
CA VAL A 409 5.28 6.44 2.61
C VAL A 409 5.95 7.45 3.51
N ARG A 410 6.14 7.11 4.79
CA ARG A 410 6.54 8.08 5.82
C ARG A 410 7.57 7.60 6.82
N TYR A 411 8.41 8.51 7.32
CA TYR A 411 9.36 8.21 8.40
C TYR A 411 10.22 6.97 8.13
N ASN A 412 10.60 6.74 6.87
CA ASN A 412 11.53 5.68 6.48
C ASN A 412 12.95 6.22 6.33
N ILE A 413 13.93 5.33 6.43
CA ILE A 413 15.34 5.61 6.12
C ILE A 413 15.77 4.77 4.93
N SER A 414 16.26 5.44 3.88
CA SER A 414 16.89 4.80 2.73
C SER A 414 18.36 5.21 2.64
N ILE A 415 19.25 4.23 2.48
CA ILE A 415 20.70 4.44 2.42
C ILE A 415 21.24 3.82 1.13
N ASN A 416 21.80 4.63 0.23
CA ASN A 416 22.46 4.16 -0.99
C ASN A 416 21.59 3.35 -1.97
N ASP A 417 20.26 3.36 -1.80
CA ASP A 417 19.35 2.73 -2.74
C ASP A 417 19.42 3.38 -4.13
N GLY A 418 19.19 2.56 -5.16
CA GLY A 418 19.15 2.96 -6.55
C GLY A 418 20.46 2.79 -7.30
N ARG A 419 21.52 2.33 -6.63
CA ARG A 419 22.82 2.16 -7.27
C ARG A 419 22.87 0.89 -8.13
N TYR A 420 23.36 1.09 -9.34
CA TYR A 420 23.42 0.14 -10.43
C TYR A 420 24.79 -0.56 -10.46
N VAL A 421 25.00 -1.55 -9.59
CA VAL A 421 26.36 -2.00 -9.29
C VAL A 421 26.88 -3.09 -10.24
N ASP A 422 26.02 -3.96 -10.76
CA ASP A 422 26.43 -5.12 -11.57
C ASP A 422 25.51 -5.37 -12.76
N MET A 423 25.22 -4.31 -13.50
CA MET A 423 24.39 -4.47 -14.67
C MET A 423 25.15 -5.15 -15.78
N GLU A 424 24.60 -6.29 -16.18
CA GLU A 424 24.93 -6.94 -17.44
C GLU A 424 25.04 -5.85 -18.53
N PRO A 425 26.06 -5.88 -19.41
CA PRO A 425 26.24 -4.90 -20.49
C PRO A 425 25.01 -4.64 -21.39
N LYS A 426 23.93 -5.41 -21.22
CA LYS A 426 22.65 -5.25 -21.91
C LYS A 426 21.76 -4.15 -21.33
N CYS A 427 21.94 -3.74 -20.08
CA CYS A 427 21.07 -2.77 -19.44
C CYS A 427 21.48 -1.32 -19.74
N GLU A 428 22.77 -1.10 -20.04
CA GLU A 428 23.25 0.13 -20.70
C GLU A 428 22.64 0.30 -22.11
N ALA A 429 22.23 -0.80 -22.77
CA ALA A 429 21.58 -0.75 -24.07
C ALA A 429 20.07 -0.45 -23.99
N SER A 430 19.43 -0.61 -22.82
CA SER A 430 18.02 -0.24 -22.59
C SER A 430 17.83 1.22 -22.16
N GLY A 431 18.90 1.90 -21.73
CA GLY A 431 18.88 3.32 -21.34
C GLY A 431 18.35 3.59 -19.93
N GLU A 432 18.27 2.55 -19.09
CA GLU A 432 17.77 2.63 -17.71
C GLU A 432 18.76 3.33 -16.77
N ARG A 433 18.24 4.20 -15.91
CA ARG A 433 19.03 4.99 -14.94
C ARG A 433 18.86 4.47 -13.51
N ALA A 434 19.89 4.67 -12.71
CA ALA A 434 19.84 4.59 -11.25
C ALA A 434 18.70 5.48 -10.72
N ARG A 435 17.89 4.96 -9.78
CA ARG A 435 16.72 5.69 -9.27
C ARG A 435 16.46 5.41 -7.81
N THR A 436 16.03 6.41 -7.05
CA THR A 436 15.57 6.22 -5.66
C THR A 436 14.13 5.73 -5.63
N ILE A 437 13.26 6.35 -6.43
CA ILE A 437 11.83 6.01 -6.50
C ILE A 437 11.48 5.68 -7.95
N PHE A 438 10.64 4.66 -8.15
CA PHE A 438 9.98 4.40 -9.42
C PHE A 438 8.49 4.69 -9.32
N THR A 439 7.95 5.50 -10.22
CA THR A 439 6.53 5.88 -10.19
C THR A 439 5.83 5.50 -11.48
N ALA A 440 4.81 4.66 -11.40
CA ALA A 440 4.09 4.14 -12.54
C ALA A 440 2.61 3.84 -12.24
N GLY A 441 1.87 4.80 -11.68
CA GLY A 441 0.41 4.75 -11.55
C GLY A 441 -0.11 4.92 -10.12
N THR A 442 0.08 6.10 -9.52
CA THR A 442 -0.48 6.41 -8.20
C THR A 442 -1.34 7.66 -8.20
N THR A 443 -2.32 7.74 -7.30
CA THR A 443 -3.10 8.96 -7.05
C THR A 443 -3.39 9.18 -5.57
N ASP A 444 -3.56 10.44 -5.17
CA ASP A 444 -3.87 10.86 -3.79
C ASP A 444 -2.87 10.33 -2.74
N SER A 445 -1.64 10.03 -3.15
CA SER A 445 -0.62 9.39 -2.31
C SER A 445 0.34 10.41 -1.68
N HIS A 446 0.87 10.11 -0.49
CA HIS A 446 1.79 10.99 0.22
C HIS A 446 3.11 10.29 0.53
N PHE A 447 4.21 10.90 0.10
CA PHE A 447 5.58 10.49 0.39
C PHE A 447 6.24 11.59 1.22
N TYR A 448 6.36 11.39 2.54
CA TYR A 448 6.77 12.48 3.43
C TYR A 448 7.61 12.09 4.62
N ASN A 449 8.36 13.05 5.15
CA ASN A 449 9.16 12.84 6.37
C ASN A 449 10.11 11.63 6.28
N ASN A 450 10.63 11.31 5.09
CA ASN A 450 11.65 10.27 4.93
C ASN A 450 13.05 10.90 4.96
N THR A 451 14.06 10.14 5.40
CA THR A 451 15.47 10.54 5.33
C THR A 451 16.20 9.63 4.34
N ILE A 452 16.74 10.21 3.27
CA ILE A 452 17.26 9.49 2.11
C ILE A 452 18.72 9.90 1.90
N LEU A 453 19.66 8.99 2.17
CA LEU A 453 21.07 9.16 1.86
C LEU A 453 21.35 8.61 0.47
N LEU A 454 21.59 9.51 -0.49
CA LEU A 454 21.78 9.14 -1.89
C LEU A 454 23.18 8.56 -2.14
N PRO A 455 23.31 7.53 -2.99
CA PRO A 455 24.60 6.94 -3.33
C PRO A 455 25.49 7.92 -4.12
N PRO A 456 26.82 7.76 -4.07
CA PRO A 456 27.77 8.61 -4.81
C PRO A 456 27.85 8.21 -6.30
N THR A 457 26.72 8.32 -7.01
CA THR A 457 26.57 8.05 -8.44
C THR A 457 25.64 9.09 -9.08
N GLU A 458 25.55 9.08 -10.41
CA GLU A 458 24.39 9.69 -11.08
C GLU A 458 23.12 8.94 -10.67
N ILE A 459 22.10 9.67 -10.20
CA ILE A 459 20.85 9.09 -9.71
C ILE A 459 19.66 10.01 -10.00
N ASP A 460 18.56 9.39 -10.39
CA ASP A 460 17.24 10.01 -10.45
C ASP A 460 16.50 9.84 -9.13
N VAL A 461 16.08 10.94 -8.51
CA VAL A 461 15.35 10.84 -7.22
C VAL A 461 13.94 10.30 -7.39
N ALA A 462 13.33 10.44 -8.58
CA ALA A 462 12.02 9.90 -8.90
C ALA A 462 11.91 9.64 -10.41
N GLY A 463 12.17 8.39 -10.81
CA GLY A 463 12.06 7.96 -12.20
C GLY A 463 10.64 7.50 -12.56
N PHE A 464 10.23 7.74 -13.81
CA PHE A 464 8.86 7.49 -14.27
C PHE A 464 8.75 6.31 -15.23
N GLY A 465 7.67 5.55 -15.09
CA GLY A 465 7.23 4.54 -16.07
C GLY A 465 6.35 5.15 -17.18
N HIS A 466 6.32 4.50 -18.35
CA HIS A 466 5.66 5.03 -19.56
C HIS A 466 4.13 4.83 -19.63
N TYR A 467 3.49 4.30 -18.58
CA TYR A 467 2.16 3.70 -18.71
C TYR A 467 1.03 4.50 -18.07
N MET A 468 1.29 5.37 -17.09
CA MET A 468 0.25 6.13 -16.37
C MET A 468 0.76 7.43 -15.74
N ALA A 469 -0.11 8.45 -15.65
CA ALA A 469 0.16 9.67 -14.91
C ALA A 469 0.09 9.42 -13.39
N ASN A 470 1.01 10.04 -12.64
CA ASN A 470 1.13 9.94 -11.19
C ASN A 470 0.67 11.24 -10.51
N ASN A 471 -0.01 11.14 -9.37
CA ASN A 471 -0.31 12.26 -8.48
C ASN A 471 0.08 11.91 -7.04
N SER A 472 1.07 12.62 -6.51
CA SER A 472 1.53 12.42 -5.13
C SER A 472 2.16 13.67 -4.54
N VAL A 473 1.97 13.87 -3.24
CA VAL A 473 2.69 14.87 -2.45
C VAL A 473 4.02 14.30 -2.01
N MET A 474 5.11 14.97 -2.39
CA MET A 474 6.48 14.67 -1.96
C MET A 474 6.91 15.76 -0.98
N ALA A 475 6.78 15.56 0.34
CA ALA A 475 6.94 16.66 1.29
C ALA A 475 7.72 16.36 2.57
N ASN A 476 8.35 17.37 3.17
CA ASN A 476 9.12 17.24 4.42
C ASN A 476 10.22 16.15 4.40
N ASN A 477 10.68 15.71 3.23
CA ASN A 477 11.74 14.71 3.15
C ASN A 477 13.11 15.39 3.27
N LEU A 478 14.07 14.68 3.86
CA LEU A 478 15.48 15.06 3.90
C LEU A 478 16.28 14.18 2.94
N TYR A 479 16.68 14.73 1.80
CA TYR A 479 17.60 14.07 0.87
C TYR A 479 19.02 14.53 1.14
N ILE A 480 19.97 13.61 1.23
CA ILE A 480 21.37 13.90 1.54
C ILE A 480 22.23 13.33 0.43
N ALA A 481 22.81 14.19 -0.40
CA ALA A 481 23.78 13.79 -1.39
C ALA A 481 25.15 13.54 -0.76
N GLN A 482 25.79 12.43 -1.14
CA GLN A 482 27.17 12.16 -0.77
C GLN A 482 28.14 12.80 -1.78
N GLN A 483 29.41 12.85 -1.40
CA GLN A 483 30.45 13.31 -2.32
C GLN A 483 30.48 12.43 -3.57
N GLY A 484 30.29 13.02 -4.74
CA GLY A 484 30.23 12.30 -6.02
C GLY A 484 28.82 11.96 -6.50
N THR A 485 27.78 12.21 -5.70
CA THR A 485 26.39 12.12 -6.16
C THR A 485 26.11 13.19 -7.22
N VAL A 486 25.49 12.78 -8.34
CA VAL A 486 24.98 13.69 -9.38
C VAL A 486 23.48 13.46 -9.50
N VAL A 487 22.68 14.46 -9.11
CA VAL A 487 21.23 14.34 -9.16
C VAL A 487 20.73 14.72 -10.53
N THR A 488 19.92 13.85 -11.12
CA THR A 488 19.13 14.15 -12.31
C THR A 488 17.67 14.30 -11.93
N ASP A 489 17.02 15.34 -12.46
CA ASP A 489 15.59 15.54 -12.33
C ASP A 489 14.88 15.18 -13.64
N THR A 490 14.19 14.04 -13.65
CA THR A 490 13.29 13.64 -14.74
C THR A 490 11.84 14.06 -14.48
N THR A 491 11.52 14.53 -13.27
CA THR A 491 10.17 14.98 -12.89
C THR A 491 9.70 16.17 -13.72
N THR A 492 10.64 16.93 -14.27
CA THR A 492 10.40 18.07 -15.16
C THR A 492 10.45 17.71 -16.64
N ASN A 493 10.93 16.51 -17.02
CA ASN A 493 11.49 16.27 -18.35
C ASN A 493 10.70 15.39 -19.32
N GLU A 494 9.63 14.68 -18.95
CA GLU A 494 9.07 13.69 -19.88
C GLU A 494 7.55 13.51 -19.85
N HIS A 495 6.86 14.49 -20.45
CA HIS A 495 6.06 14.33 -21.68
C HIS A 495 5.17 15.56 -21.81
N LYS A 496 5.54 16.51 -22.68
CA LYS A 496 4.70 17.67 -23.06
C LYS A 496 3.48 17.22 -23.88
N GLY A 497 2.61 16.45 -23.24
CA GLY A 497 1.42 15.83 -23.80
C GLY A 497 0.50 15.30 -22.70
N SER A 498 -0.55 14.62 -23.13
CA SER A 498 -1.76 14.18 -22.42
C SER A 498 -1.64 13.40 -21.07
N TRP A 499 -0.46 13.26 -20.47
CA TRP A 499 -0.20 12.30 -19.38
C TRP A 499 0.82 12.82 -18.34
N ALA A 500 0.87 14.14 -18.13
CA ALA A 500 1.86 14.75 -17.25
C ALA A 500 1.75 14.23 -15.80
N ASN A 501 2.86 13.74 -15.26
CA ASN A 501 2.98 13.41 -13.84
C ASN A 501 2.94 14.69 -12.99
N THR A 502 2.26 14.61 -11.85
CA THR A 502 2.09 15.69 -10.87
C THR A 502 2.69 15.23 -9.55
N LEU A 503 4.02 15.32 -9.43
CA LEU A 503 4.69 15.18 -8.14
C LEU A 503 4.82 16.56 -7.49
N ASN A 504 4.09 16.75 -6.39
CA ASN A 504 4.04 18.02 -5.67
C ASN A 504 5.17 18.07 -4.63
N TRP A 505 6.33 18.57 -5.03
CA TRP A 505 7.53 18.67 -4.20
C TRP A 505 7.46 19.85 -3.24
N ARG A 506 7.13 19.64 -1.96
CA ARG A 506 6.95 20.73 -0.99
C ARG A 506 7.79 20.61 0.27
N ASN A 507 8.49 21.68 0.63
CA ASN A 507 9.14 21.80 1.93
C ASN A 507 10.10 20.63 2.26
N ASN A 508 10.77 20.12 1.23
CA ASN A 508 11.85 19.17 1.36
C ASN A 508 13.17 19.91 1.59
N VAL A 509 14.12 19.24 2.24
CA VAL A 509 15.50 19.71 2.34
C VAL A 509 16.40 18.81 1.49
N PHE A 510 17.10 19.43 0.56
CA PHE A 510 18.10 18.82 -0.30
C PHE A 510 19.49 19.21 0.18
N ALA A 511 20.18 18.27 0.82
CA ALA A 511 21.43 18.48 1.53
C ALA A 511 22.64 17.87 0.79
N GLY A 512 23.85 18.29 1.17
CA GLY A 512 25.11 17.71 0.71
C GLY A 512 25.60 18.21 -0.66
N PRO A 513 26.84 17.85 -1.05
CA PRO A 513 27.53 18.40 -2.23
C PRO A 513 27.11 17.72 -3.54
N ALA A 514 25.80 17.74 -3.86
CA ALA A 514 25.29 17.19 -5.11
C ALA A 514 25.80 17.97 -6.33
N GLY A 515 26.24 17.25 -7.37
CA GLY A 515 26.24 17.78 -8.73
C GLY A 515 24.85 17.69 -9.36
N GLY A 516 24.65 18.33 -10.51
CA GLY A 516 23.38 18.26 -11.24
C GLY A 516 22.30 19.22 -10.71
N ALA A 517 21.04 18.81 -10.80
CA ALA A 517 19.90 19.64 -10.43
C ALA A 517 18.91 18.85 -9.57
N TRP A 518 18.58 19.39 -8.40
CA TRP A 518 17.47 18.92 -7.58
C TRP A 518 16.12 19.21 -8.27
N PRO A 519 15.06 18.46 -7.91
CA PRO A 519 13.73 18.65 -8.49
C PRO A 519 13.25 20.10 -8.52
N SER A 520 12.80 20.56 -9.70
CA SER A 520 12.27 21.92 -9.91
C SER A 520 10.88 21.89 -10.60
N GLY A 521 9.88 21.31 -9.95
CA GLY A 521 8.49 21.17 -10.44
C GLY A 521 7.50 22.28 -10.00
N VAL A 522 6.23 22.09 -10.36
CA VAL A 522 5.08 22.90 -9.90
C VAL A 522 5.00 22.74 -8.37
N HIS A 523 4.99 23.84 -7.61
CA HIS A 523 5.01 23.88 -6.13
C HIS A 523 6.34 23.65 -5.40
N THR A 524 7.50 23.94 -6.02
CA THR A 524 8.83 23.83 -5.38
C THR A 524 9.28 25.02 -4.52
N ALA A 525 8.48 26.09 -4.42
CA ALA A 525 8.89 27.37 -3.83
C ALA A 525 9.35 27.28 -2.35
N ASP A 526 8.92 26.25 -1.63
CA ASP A 526 9.23 26.06 -0.21
C ASP A 526 10.38 25.07 0.04
N ASN A 527 10.91 24.41 -0.99
CA ASN A 527 12.04 23.50 -0.82
C ASN A 527 13.34 24.27 -0.56
N GLN A 528 14.23 23.69 0.25
CA GLN A 528 15.52 24.28 0.55
C GLN A 528 16.67 23.41 0.04
N VAL A 529 17.70 24.05 -0.50
CA VAL A 529 18.96 23.38 -0.89
C VAL A 529 20.07 23.85 0.04
N ILE A 530 20.69 22.93 0.78
CA ILE A 530 21.72 23.21 1.79
C ILE A 530 22.96 22.36 1.52
N PRO A 531 23.85 22.78 0.60
CA PRO A 531 24.98 21.95 0.16
C PRO A 531 25.98 21.58 1.28
N GLY A 532 26.05 22.40 2.34
CA GLY A 532 26.92 22.19 3.49
C GLY A 532 26.34 21.28 4.58
N LEU A 533 25.04 20.96 4.52
CA LEU A 533 24.43 20.03 5.45
C LEU A 533 24.82 18.61 5.06
N THR A 534 25.44 17.87 5.97
CA THR A 534 25.93 16.50 5.76
C THR A 534 25.53 15.64 6.97
N LEU A 535 25.94 14.37 6.99
CA LEU A 535 25.71 13.49 8.12
C LEU A 535 26.20 14.09 9.44
N ALA A 536 25.46 13.84 10.52
CA ALA A 536 25.82 14.26 11.86
C ALA A 536 27.09 13.55 12.35
N ALA A 537 27.75 14.15 13.35
CA ALA A 537 28.79 13.46 14.10
C ALA A 537 28.17 12.31 14.90
N GLY A 538 28.85 11.17 14.98
CA GLY A 538 28.34 10.01 15.68
C GLY A 538 28.82 8.70 15.08
N ASN A 539 28.17 7.62 15.49
CA ASN A 539 28.44 6.25 15.08
C ASN A 539 27.14 5.60 14.59
N GLY A 540 27.27 4.72 13.61
CA GLY A 540 26.17 4.03 12.95
C GLY A 540 25.00 4.90 12.52
N ILE A 541 23.79 4.39 12.70
CA ILE A 541 22.57 5.04 12.22
C ILE A 541 22.33 6.42 12.85
N ALA A 542 22.89 6.68 14.04
CA ALA A 542 22.85 7.98 14.69
C ALA A 542 23.53 9.11 13.87
N LYS A 543 24.35 8.77 12.87
CA LYS A 543 24.85 9.77 11.90
C LYS A 543 23.74 10.40 11.04
N LEU A 544 22.58 9.76 10.94
CA LEU A 544 21.39 10.29 10.26
C LEU A 544 20.52 11.15 11.17
N HIS A 545 20.82 11.22 12.48
CA HIS A 545 20.13 12.05 13.47
C HIS A 545 20.57 13.52 13.32
N ILE A 546 20.17 14.15 12.22
CA ILE A 546 20.60 15.50 11.87
C ILE A 546 19.65 16.50 12.52
N GLN A 547 20.19 17.33 13.42
CA GLN A 547 19.50 18.49 13.97
C GLN A 547 20.06 19.77 13.35
N HIS A 548 19.20 20.58 12.77
CA HIS A 548 19.56 21.82 12.08
C HIS A 548 18.34 22.74 12.04
N ASP A 549 18.53 24.06 12.16
CA ASP A 549 17.42 25.05 12.19
C ASP A 549 16.50 24.97 10.96
N ALA A 550 17.05 24.56 9.82
CA ALA A 550 16.27 24.34 8.59
C ALA A 550 15.37 23.08 8.62
N LEU A 551 15.56 22.19 9.59
CA LEU A 551 14.79 20.96 9.76
C LEU A 551 13.80 21.07 10.92
N THR A 552 14.21 21.72 12.01
CA THR A 552 13.46 21.79 13.27
C THR A 552 12.17 22.61 13.13
N ALA A 553 11.03 21.96 13.39
CA ALA A 553 9.67 22.50 13.28
C ALA A 553 9.43 23.24 11.95
N ALA A 554 10.11 22.80 10.89
CA ALA A 554 10.10 23.43 9.58
C ALA A 554 9.11 22.77 8.61
N GLY A 555 8.67 21.54 8.91
CA GLY A 555 7.74 20.72 8.14
C GLY A 555 6.34 21.32 8.00
N TYR A 556 5.59 20.90 6.98
CA TYR A 556 4.14 21.10 6.91
C TYR A 556 3.40 19.94 7.60
N PRO A 557 2.33 20.20 8.35
CA PRO A 557 1.41 19.12 8.73
C PRO A 557 0.79 18.52 7.46
N ILE A 558 0.80 17.21 7.35
CA ILE A 558 0.25 16.48 6.19
C ILE A 558 -0.90 15.63 6.69
N ALA A 559 -1.98 15.58 5.92
CA ALA A 559 -3.10 14.72 6.25
C ALA A 559 -2.64 13.26 6.24
N ASP A 560 -3.00 12.51 7.27
CA ASP A 560 -3.05 11.08 7.13
C ASP A 560 -4.26 10.74 6.24
N ALA A 561 -4.03 10.04 5.12
CA ALA A 561 -5.10 9.62 4.21
C ALA A 561 -6.09 8.63 4.87
N ASN A 562 -5.71 8.03 6.00
CA ASN A 562 -6.51 7.13 6.83
C ASN A 562 -7.13 7.83 8.06
N GLY A 563 -6.88 9.12 8.27
CA GLY A 563 -7.45 9.90 9.36
C GLY A 563 -6.86 9.59 10.74
N GLU A 564 -5.67 8.97 10.81
CA GLU A 564 -5.01 8.67 12.07
C GLU A 564 -4.61 9.95 12.84
N GLN A 565 -4.77 9.91 14.15
CA GLN A 565 -4.44 11.05 15.03
C GLN A 565 -3.06 10.91 15.71
N ALA A 566 -2.47 9.71 15.70
CA ALA A 566 -1.22 9.42 16.41
C ALA A 566 -0.20 8.82 15.45
N VAL A 567 0.69 9.67 14.95
CA VAL A 567 1.80 9.28 14.07
C VAL A 567 3.10 9.35 14.88
N THR A 568 4.01 8.42 14.64
CA THR A 568 5.34 8.43 15.25
C THR A 568 6.44 8.57 14.21
N ASP A 569 7.58 9.12 14.63
CA ASP A 569 8.79 9.18 13.83
C ASP A 569 9.50 7.82 13.78
N PHE A 570 10.65 7.74 13.10
CA PHE A 570 11.44 6.51 12.99
C PHE A 570 11.84 5.94 14.36
N LEU A 571 12.07 6.78 15.37
CA LEU A 571 12.41 6.37 16.75
C LEU A 571 11.18 6.06 17.63
N GLY A 572 9.97 6.12 17.07
CA GLY A 572 8.73 5.94 17.81
C GLY A 572 8.34 7.14 18.69
N ASN A 573 8.95 8.30 18.49
CA ASN A 573 8.53 9.54 19.15
C ASN A 573 7.24 10.05 18.51
N PRO A 574 6.27 10.57 19.29
CA PRO A 574 5.09 11.21 18.73
C PRO A 574 5.47 12.35 17.79
N THR A 575 4.73 12.53 16.68
CA THR A 575 4.89 13.66 15.77
C THR A 575 3.68 14.59 15.79
N PRO A 576 3.87 15.89 15.50
CA PRO A 576 2.75 16.81 15.43
C PRO A 576 1.97 16.60 14.13
N THR A 577 0.66 16.47 14.24
CA THR A 577 -0.28 16.29 13.10
C THR A 577 -1.03 17.59 12.76
N VAL A 578 -0.85 18.63 13.57
CA VAL A 578 -1.51 19.94 13.43
C VAL A 578 -0.47 21.07 13.40
N THR A 579 0.55 21.03 14.25
CA THR A 579 1.68 21.97 14.19
C THR A 579 2.77 21.46 13.26
N ASN A 580 3.70 22.33 12.89
CA ASN A 580 4.81 22.00 11.99
C ASN A 580 5.68 20.85 12.56
N PRO A 581 5.81 19.71 11.87
CA PRO A 581 6.76 18.66 12.23
C PRO A 581 8.21 19.06 11.90
N ASP A 582 9.17 18.29 12.37
CA ASP A 582 10.53 18.35 11.83
C ASP A 582 10.55 17.81 10.39
N ILE A 583 11.55 18.19 9.59
CA ILE A 583 11.80 17.62 8.26
C ILE A 583 12.69 16.38 8.39
N GLY A 584 12.34 15.32 7.66
CA GLY A 584 13.02 14.02 7.69
C GLY A 584 12.35 13.03 8.65
N ALA A 585 13.02 11.90 8.87
CA ALA A 585 12.48 10.74 9.59
C ALA A 585 12.46 10.87 11.11
N PHE A 586 12.92 11.99 11.68
CA PHE A 586 13.10 12.18 13.11
C PHE A 586 12.40 13.44 13.61
N GLN A 587 11.72 13.32 14.74
CA GLN A 587 11.04 14.40 15.45
C GLN A 587 11.76 14.70 16.77
N TYR A 588 12.55 15.78 16.78
CA TYR A 588 13.28 16.26 17.95
C TYR A 588 12.66 17.51 18.56
N SER A 589 12.03 18.37 17.74
CA SER A 589 11.39 19.56 18.28
C SER A 589 10.23 19.17 19.20
N ALA A 590 10.18 19.81 20.37
CA ALA A 590 9.04 19.70 21.25
C ALA A 590 7.86 20.48 20.65
N PHE A 591 6.67 19.91 20.74
CA PHE A 591 5.44 20.54 20.31
C PHE A 591 4.39 20.52 21.43
N PRO A 592 3.54 21.55 21.52
CA PRO A 592 2.46 21.60 22.50
C PRO A 592 1.34 20.61 22.14
N ALA A 593 0.30 20.57 22.98
CA ALA A 593 -0.94 19.87 22.64
C ALA A 593 -1.43 20.31 21.25
N GLN A 594 -1.80 19.34 20.41
CA GLN A 594 -2.19 19.55 19.03
C GLN A 594 -3.65 20.00 18.98
N VAL A 595 -3.87 21.31 18.90
CA VAL A 595 -5.21 21.89 18.73
C VAL A 595 -5.27 22.65 17.40
N THR A 596 -6.26 22.32 16.57
CA THR A 596 -6.46 23.00 15.28
C THR A 596 -6.97 24.42 15.51
N VAL A 597 -7.97 24.59 16.38
CA VAL A 597 -8.49 25.90 16.79
C VAL A 597 -7.84 26.28 18.11
N ALA A 598 -7.05 27.36 18.11
CA ALA A 598 -6.44 27.86 19.32
C ALA A 598 -7.51 28.53 20.20
N ASP A 599 -7.55 28.15 21.48
CA ASP A 599 -8.54 28.68 22.44
C ASP A 599 -9.99 28.58 21.95
N GLY A 600 -10.36 27.42 21.39
CA GLY A 600 -11.72 27.19 20.86
C GLY A 600 -12.82 27.15 21.94
N GLY A 601 -12.46 26.86 23.19
CA GLY A 601 -13.34 26.96 24.36
C GLY A 601 -13.30 28.33 25.04
N PHE A 602 -12.56 29.30 24.49
CA PHE A 602 -12.48 30.67 25.03
C PHE A 602 -12.11 30.74 26.52
N GLU A 603 -11.19 29.88 26.96
CA GLU A 603 -10.75 29.76 28.35
C GLU A 603 -9.58 30.70 28.67
N ALA A 604 -8.93 31.25 27.65
CA ALA A 604 -7.82 32.19 27.83
C ALA A 604 -8.32 33.61 28.09
N THR A 605 -8.08 34.11 29.31
CA THR A 605 -8.47 35.47 29.73
C THR A 605 -7.91 36.64 28.90
N ASP A 606 -6.91 36.41 28.03
CA ASP A 606 -6.30 37.46 27.19
C ASP A 606 -6.78 37.44 25.72
N ALA A 607 -7.61 36.47 25.32
CA ALA A 607 -8.19 36.31 23.99
C ALA A 607 -7.18 36.37 22.82
N LYS A 608 -5.87 36.15 23.04
CA LYS A 608 -4.85 36.43 22.01
C LYS A 608 -4.99 35.62 20.73
N ALA A 609 -5.64 34.46 20.80
CA ALA A 609 -5.88 33.59 19.65
C ALA A 609 -6.97 34.15 18.71
N TRP A 610 -7.80 35.07 19.20
CA TRP A 610 -8.95 35.61 18.47
C TRP A 610 -8.84 37.13 18.32
N LYS A 611 -9.21 37.62 17.14
CA LYS A 611 -9.46 39.05 16.93
C LYS A 611 -10.93 39.32 17.24
N LEU A 612 -11.18 40.02 18.35
CA LEU A 612 -12.53 40.36 18.83
C LEU A 612 -12.90 41.81 18.47
N GLU A 613 -14.11 42.01 17.94
CA GLU A 613 -14.73 43.32 17.68
C GLU A 613 -16.15 43.28 18.26
N ASP A 614 -16.46 44.17 19.21
CA ASP A 614 -17.74 44.16 19.95
C ASP A 614 -18.10 42.75 20.50
N ALA A 615 -17.08 42.06 21.03
CA ALA A 615 -17.17 40.72 21.59
C ALA A 615 -16.22 40.58 22.79
N GLN A 616 -16.54 39.68 23.72
CA GLN A 616 -15.81 39.51 24.97
C GLN A 616 -15.91 38.08 25.50
N ILE A 617 -14.81 37.58 26.06
CA ILE A 617 -14.78 36.31 26.79
C ILE A 617 -15.45 36.52 28.15
N ASN A 618 -16.42 35.68 28.51
CA ASN A 618 -17.24 35.85 29.71
C ASN A 618 -17.62 34.51 30.35
N ALA A 619 -17.52 34.44 31.68
CA ALA A 619 -17.83 33.26 32.49
C ALA A 619 -19.34 32.96 32.64
N GLU A 620 -20.20 33.94 32.44
CA GLU A 620 -21.64 33.84 32.73
C GLU A 620 -22.44 33.05 31.69
N GLY A 621 -21.94 32.93 30.46
CA GLY A 621 -22.60 32.22 29.35
C GLY A 621 -21.71 31.18 28.70
N ARG A 622 -21.00 30.42 29.53
CA ARG A 622 -20.22 29.24 29.13
C ARG A 622 -21.11 28.00 29.00
N ARG A 623 -20.84 27.16 28.00
CA ARG A 623 -21.42 25.81 27.88
C ARG A 623 -20.60 24.83 28.69
N SER A 624 -19.29 24.92 28.56
CA SER A 624 -18.35 24.09 29.29
C SER A 624 -17.21 24.94 29.86
N GLY A 625 -16.24 24.31 30.53
CA GLY A 625 -15.14 25.00 31.20
C GLY A 625 -15.50 26.22 32.07
N ALA A 626 -14.72 27.29 31.94
CA ALA A 626 -14.76 28.47 32.81
C ALA A 626 -15.28 29.71 32.09
N SER A 627 -15.26 29.75 30.76
CA SER A 627 -15.71 30.90 29.97
C SER A 627 -16.26 30.50 28.61
N GLY A 628 -16.95 31.41 27.95
CA GLY A 628 -17.37 31.30 26.55
C GLY A 628 -17.25 32.66 25.87
N LEU A 629 -17.45 32.72 24.55
CA LEU A 629 -17.47 33.96 23.80
C LEU A 629 -18.87 34.58 23.82
N TYR A 630 -19.00 35.79 24.35
CA TYR A 630 -20.18 36.63 24.14
C TYR A 630 -19.93 37.63 23.02
N LEU A 631 -20.89 37.76 22.10
CA LEU A 631 -20.89 38.79 21.06
C LEU A 631 -22.02 39.78 21.33
N ASP A 632 -21.70 41.07 21.34
CA ASP A 632 -22.71 42.11 21.34
C ASP A 632 -23.47 42.11 20.00
N ARG A 633 -24.54 42.90 19.91
CA ARG A 633 -25.28 43.07 18.67
C ARG A 633 -24.38 43.66 17.57
N GLY A 634 -24.16 42.90 16.49
CA GLY A 634 -23.24 43.24 15.41
C GLY A 634 -21.78 42.86 15.69
N GLY A 635 -21.52 42.15 16.79
CA GLY A 635 -20.20 41.70 17.19
C GLY A 635 -19.64 40.62 16.28
N HIS A 636 -18.30 40.54 16.26
CA HIS A 636 -17.54 39.69 15.37
C HIS A 636 -16.27 39.15 16.04
N ALA A 637 -15.89 37.90 15.74
CA ALA A 637 -14.63 37.30 16.15
C ALA A 637 -13.99 36.51 15.01
N THR A 638 -12.67 36.62 14.82
CA THR A 638 -11.93 35.89 13.77
C THR A 638 -10.66 35.20 14.26
N GLN A 639 -10.33 34.09 13.62
CA GLN A 639 -9.06 33.38 13.78
C GLN A 639 -8.59 32.78 12.45
N THR A 640 -7.34 33.03 12.06
CA THR A 640 -6.68 32.26 10.99
C THR A 640 -6.09 30.99 11.59
N VAL A 641 -6.52 29.85 11.07
CA VAL A 641 -6.16 28.52 11.57
C VAL A 641 -5.16 27.87 10.63
N LYS A 642 -4.11 27.26 11.21
CA LYS A 642 -3.20 26.37 10.48
C LYS A 642 -3.88 25.03 10.22
N ALA A 643 -3.68 24.50 9.02
CA ALA A 643 -4.26 23.25 8.58
C ALA A 643 -3.21 22.37 7.89
N ALA A 644 -3.31 21.07 8.11
CA ALA A 644 -2.69 20.10 7.23
C ALA A 644 -3.23 20.24 5.79
N ILE A 645 -2.36 20.04 4.82
CA ILE A 645 -2.70 20.01 3.40
C ILE A 645 -3.46 18.72 3.03
N ASN A 646 -4.28 18.77 1.99
CA ASN A 646 -5.08 17.64 1.51
C ASN A 646 -5.92 16.96 2.59
N ARG A 647 -6.50 17.73 3.52
CA ARG A 647 -7.22 17.22 4.68
C ARG A 647 -8.67 17.66 4.67
N THR A 648 -9.56 16.74 4.95
CA THR A 648 -10.96 17.03 5.24
C THR A 648 -11.14 17.25 6.74
N TYR A 649 -11.83 18.33 7.10
CA TYR A 649 -12.15 18.71 8.47
C TYR A 649 -13.65 18.76 8.68
N ARG A 650 -14.06 18.50 9.92
CA ARG A 650 -15.34 18.92 10.45
C ARG A 650 -15.09 20.00 11.51
N LEU A 651 -15.66 21.18 11.28
CA LEU A 651 -15.80 22.18 12.32
C LEU A 651 -17.11 21.94 13.07
N THR A 652 -17.03 21.89 14.40
CA THR A 652 -18.19 21.88 15.30
C THR A 652 -18.08 23.01 16.31
N ALA A 653 -19.21 23.48 16.81
CA ALA A 653 -19.28 24.46 17.89
C ALA A 653 -20.66 24.40 18.56
N ALA A 654 -20.80 25.07 19.70
CA ALA A 654 -22.10 25.32 20.31
C ALA A 654 -22.43 26.81 20.27
N VAL A 655 -23.65 27.14 19.89
CA VAL A 655 -24.16 28.52 19.82
C VAL A 655 -25.44 28.68 20.64
N HIS A 656 -25.63 29.84 21.25
CA HIS A 656 -26.83 30.16 22.03
C HIS A 656 -27.25 31.60 21.76
N ALA A 657 -28.51 31.82 21.36
CA ALA A 657 -29.04 33.15 21.06
C ALA A 657 -29.17 34.00 22.33
N ASP A 658 -29.03 35.33 22.22
CA ASP A 658 -29.45 36.21 23.30
C ASP A 658 -30.98 36.41 23.26
N GLY A 659 -31.68 35.99 24.31
CA GLY A 659 -33.14 36.01 24.38
C GLY A 659 -33.82 35.20 23.26
N ASN A 660 -34.64 35.88 22.43
CA ASN A 660 -35.35 35.29 21.29
C ASN A 660 -34.75 35.73 19.93
N GLY A 661 -33.49 36.21 19.93
CA GLY A 661 -32.79 36.67 18.73
C GLY A 661 -32.32 35.53 17.81
N GLU A 662 -31.66 35.89 16.72
CA GLU A 662 -30.99 34.91 15.83
C GLU A 662 -29.76 34.29 16.52
N LEU A 663 -29.46 33.02 16.19
CA LEU A 663 -28.24 32.37 16.66
C LEU A 663 -27.01 33.06 16.05
N PRO A 664 -25.90 33.20 16.80
CA PRO A 664 -24.61 33.54 16.19
C PRO A 664 -24.28 32.57 15.06
N SER A 665 -23.73 33.10 13.96
CA SER A 665 -23.29 32.31 12.82
C SER A 665 -21.79 32.08 12.90
N ILE A 666 -21.35 30.89 12.52
CA ILE A 666 -19.93 30.54 12.43
C ILE A 666 -19.66 30.17 10.98
N SER A 667 -18.60 30.71 10.41
CA SER A 667 -18.20 30.45 9.03
C SER A 667 -16.73 30.08 8.90
N VAL A 668 -16.45 29.27 7.89
CA VAL A 668 -15.10 28.92 7.44
C VAL A 668 -14.88 29.57 6.08
N THR A 669 -13.82 30.37 5.98
CA THR A 669 -13.34 30.94 4.71
C THR A 669 -12.07 30.23 4.29
N LEU A 670 -12.11 29.60 3.12
CA LEU A 670 -10.96 28.92 2.52
C LEU A 670 -10.03 29.93 1.83
N PRO A 671 -8.77 29.58 1.50
CA PRO A 671 -7.83 30.52 0.86
C PRO A 671 -8.35 31.19 -0.42
N SER A 672 -9.21 30.52 -1.19
CA SER A 672 -9.89 31.04 -2.39
C SER A 672 -10.97 32.11 -2.11
N LYS A 673 -11.30 32.34 -0.84
CA LYS A 673 -12.45 33.12 -0.36
C LYS A 673 -13.82 32.45 -0.50
N ALA A 674 -13.88 31.16 -0.81
CA ALA A 674 -15.10 30.38 -0.62
C ALA A 674 -15.48 30.36 0.87
N VAL A 675 -16.74 30.66 1.18
CA VAL A 675 -17.26 30.75 2.55
C VAL A 675 -18.37 29.73 2.75
N THR A 676 -18.30 28.95 3.82
CA THR A 676 -19.36 28.02 4.25
C THR A 676 -19.71 28.26 5.71
N HIS A 677 -20.96 28.03 6.08
CA HIS A 677 -21.48 28.27 7.42
C HIS A 677 -21.73 26.95 8.15
N ALA A 678 -21.45 26.95 9.45
CA ALA A 678 -21.85 25.87 10.34
C ALA A 678 -23.36 25.91 10.53
N GLU A 679 -24.01 24.79 10.25
CA GLU A 679 -25.46 24.66 10.32
C GLU A 679 -25.85 23.78 11.52
N PRO A 680 -27.00 24.06 12.17
CA PRO A 680 -27.48 23.24 13.26
C PRO A 680 -27.99 21.89 12.73
N MET A 681 -27.85 20.84 13.54
CA MET A 681 -28.62 19.63 13.29
C MET A 681 -30.11 19.94 13.42
N THR A 682 -30.93 19.42 12.52
CA THR A 682 -32.37 19.64 12.52
C THR A 682 -33.15 18.37 12.84
N ASP A 683 -34.29 18.53 13.50
CA ASP A 683 -35.28 17.46 13.63
C ASP A 683 -35.96 17.15 12.29
N LYS A 684 -36.84 16.16 12.28
CA LYS A 684 -37.61 15.75 11.08
C LYS A 684 -38.46 16.87 10.47
N ASP A 685 -38.72 17.94 11.20
CA ASP A 685 -39.53 19.10 10.78
C ASP A 685 -38.64 20.28 10.36
N GLY A 686 -37.32 20.08 10.29
CA GLY A 686 -36.34 21.09 9.89
C GLY A 686 -36.02 22.11 10.98
N LYS A 687 -36.38 21.85 12.24
CA LYS A 687 -36.08 22.76 13.35
C LYS A 687 -34.75 22.41 14.01
N PRO A 688 -33.91 23.40 14.37
CA PRO A 688 -32.68 23.17 15.11
C PRO A 688 -32.93 22.35 16.38
N ILE A 689 -32.11 21.33 16.60
CA ILE A 689 -32.11 20.57 17.85
C ILE A 689 -31.37 21.40 18.89
N VAL A 690 -32.11 21.82 19.93
CA VAL A 690 -31.59 22.63 21.03
C VAL A 690 -31.48 21.76 22.28
N SER A 691 -30.36 21.84 22.99
CA SER A 691 -30.17 21.16 24.26
C SER A 691 -31.05 21.76 25.37
N ALA A 692 -31.23 21.02 26.47
CA ALA A 692 -32.11 21.43 27.57
C ALA A 692 -31.67 22.77 28.23
N ASP A 693 -30.40 23.09 28.13
CA ASP A 693 -29.74 24.31 28.61
C ASP A 693 -29.64 25.42 27.53
N GLY A 694 -30.30 25.25 26.38
CA GLY A 694 -30.47 26.30 25.37
C GLY A 694 -29.39 26.36 24.29
N TRP A 695 -28.36 25.53 24.37
CA TRP A 695 -27.29 25.48 23.37
C TRP A 695 -27.70 24.70 22.13
N THR A 696 -27.33 25.22 20.97
CA THR A 696 -27.53 24.58 19.68
C THR A 696 -26.18 24.19 19.13
N PRO A 697 -25.88 22.89 18.96
CA PRO A 697 -24.64 22.48 18.32
C PRO A 697 -24.76 22.74 16.81
N VAL A 698 -23.69 23.23 16.19
CA VAL A 698 -23.59 23.51 14.76
C VAL A 698 -22.35 22.83 14.16
N SER A 699 -22.41 22.48 12.88
CA SER A 699 -21.32 21.79 12.20
C SER A 699 -21.19 22.20 10.72
N VAL A 700 -19.97 22.17 10.21
CA VAL A 700 -19.68 22.22 8.77
C VAL A 700 -18.47 21.36 8.41
N VAL A 701 -18.57 20.65 7.29
CA VAL A 701 -17.45 19.89 6.71
C VAL A 701 -16.76 20.75 5.67
N PHE A 702 -15.44 20.71 5.54
CA PHE A 702 -14.69 21.38 4.45
C PHE A 702 -13.35 20.67 4.22
N ARG A 703 -12.65 21.00 3.15
CA ARG A 703 -11.37 20.38 2.77
C ARG A 703 -10.32 21.45 2.45
N THR A 704 -9.06 21.12 2.70
CA THR A 704 -7.89 21.79 2.13
C THR A 704 -7.31 20.95 1.00
N ALA A 705 -6.89 21.55 -0.11
CA ALA A 705 -6.11 20.86 -1.16
C ALA A 705 -4.59 20.85 -0.86
N TYR A 706 -3.78 20.43 -1.84
CA TYR A 706 -2.31 20.28 -1.71
C TYR A 706 -1.53 21.58 -1.50
N ASP A 707 -2.14 22.73 -1.76
CA ASP A 707 -1.51 24.04 -1.58
C ASP A 707 -2.19 24.94 -0.55
N ALA A 708 -3.25 24.45 0.09
CA ALA A 708 -3.97 25.14 1.14
C ALA A 708 -3.51 24.64 2.52
N SER A 709 -2.76 25.46 3.25
CA SER A 709 -2.25 25.14 4.61
C SER A 709 -2.90 25.98 5.72
N THR A 710 -3.92 26.77 5.39
CA THR A 710 -4.66 27.60 6.34
C THR A 710 -6.13 27.73 5.91
N PHE A 711 -6.99 28.10 6.86
CA PHE A 711 -8.34 28.61 6.63
C PHE A 711 -8.69 29.63 7.72
N ASP A 712 -9.65 30.51 7.47
CA ASP A 712 -10.11 31.49 8.46
C ASP A 712 -11.44 31.04 9.06
N ILE A 713 -11.59 31.16 10.38
CA ILE A 713 -12.86 31.05 11.09
C ILE A 713 -13.37 32.45 11.42
N ALA A 714 -14.65 32.71 11.16
CA ALA A 714 -15.35 33.91 11.59
C ALA A 714 -16.62 33.57 12.37
N ILE A 715 -16.91 34.34 13.41
CA ILE A 715 -18.10 34.25 14.25
C ILE A 715 -18.78 35.61 14.21
N ASP A 716 -20.06 35.64 13.83
CA ASP A 716 -20.84 36.87 13.64
C ASP A 716 -22.17 36.78 14.39
N ALA A 717 -22.59 37.86 15.05
CA ALA A 717 -23.88 37.91 15.75
C ALA A 717 -24.73 39.12 15.34
N THR A 718 -25.85 38.88 14.64
CA THR A 718 -26.80 39.94 14.24
C THR A 718 -27.53 40.57 15.43
N ASP A 719 -27.99 39.73 16.38
CA ASP A 719 -28.82 40.12 17.53
C ASP A 719 -28.14 39.88 18.89
N GLY A 720 -26.83 39.57 18.88
CA GLY A 720 -26.05 39.18 20.05
C GLY A 720 -26.25 37.71 20.43
N GLY A 721 -25.30 37.13 21.16
CA GLY A 721 -25.37 35.74 21.58
C GLY A 721 -24.05 35.17 22.06
N TRP A 722 -24.04 33.87 22.29
CA TRP A 722 -22.93 33.14 22.87
C TRP A 722 -22.44 32.04 21.94
N VAL A 723 -21.12 31.83 21.92
CA VAL A 723 -20.46 30.74 21.22
C VAL A 723 -19.46 30.09 22.15
N ASP A 724 -19.37 28.78 22.11
CA ASP A 724 -18.43 28.00 22.91
C ASP A 724 -18.03 26.70 22.19
N ASP A 725 -16.97 26.06 22.67
CA ASP A 725 -16.53 24.72 22.25
C ASP A 725 -16.23 24.61 20.73
N VAL A 726 -15.56 25.60 20.12
CA VAL A 726 -15.21 25.60 18.69
C VAL A 726 -14.05 24.65 18.41
N VAL A 727 -14.30 23.59 17.64
CA VAL A 727 -13.30 22.59 17.25
C VAL A 727 -13.30 22.39 15.75
N ALA A 728 -12.12 22.31 15.14
CA ALA A 728 -11.93 21.78 13.79
C ALA A 728 -11.13 20.48 13.87
N GLU A 729 -11.77 19.34 13.65
CA GLU A 729 -11.14 18.02 13.69
C GLU A 729 -10.96 17.47 12.29
N GLY A 730 -9.83 16.81 12.04
CA GLY A 730 -9.65 16.07 10.80
C GLY A 730 -10.49 14.81 10.79
N VAL A 731 -11.21 14.56 9.70
CA VAL A 731 -12.11 13.41 9.55
C VAL A 731 -11.69 12.57 8.35
N TYR A 732 -11.95 11.26 8.42
CA TYR A 732 -11.67 10.35 7.31
C TYR A 732 -12.64 10.63 6.14
N ASP A 733 -12.06 10.88 4.97
CA ASP A 733 -12.77 11.15 3.74
C ASP A 733 -12.73 9.91 2.83
N HIS A 734 -13.90 9.40 2.49
CA HIS A 734 -14.04 8.24 1.63
C HIS A 734 -13.87 8.58 0.13
N ILE A 735 -13.71 9.86 -0.22
CA ILE A 735 -13.49 10.31 -1.59
C ILE A 735 -11.99 10.36 -1.92
N VAL A 736 -11.58 9.50 -2.86
CA VAL A 736 -10.25 9.56 -3.48
C VAL A 736 -10.17 10.73 -4.47
N ASP A 737 -9.09 11.51 -4.44
CA ASP A 737 -8.86 12.66 -5.33
C ASP A 737 -10.02 13.69 -5.28
N GLY A 738 -10.63 13.89 -4.11
CA GLY A 738 -11.79 14.77 -3.93
C GLY A 738 -11.53 16.25 -4.22
N SER A 739 -10.27 16.69 -4.15
CA SER A 739 -9.84 18.04 -4.54
C SER A 739 -9.59 18.18 -6.05
N PHE A 740 -9.76 17.13 -6.85
CA PHE A 740 -9.63 17.15 -8.32
C PHE A 740 -8.29 17.65 -8.89
N GLU A 741 -7.24 17.56 -8.09
CA GLU A 741 -5.90 18.05 -8.43
C GLU A 741 -5.14 17.12 -9.39
N ALA A 742 -5.61 15.89 -9.62
CA ALA A 742 -5.02 15.00 -10.63
C ALA A 742 -5.48 15.38 -12.05
N PRO A 743 -4.63 15.88 -12.97
CA PRO A 743 -5.07 16.29 -14.30
C PRO A 743 -5.32 15.12 -15.28
N ALA A 744 -4.78 13.93 -14.99
CA ALA A 744 -4.90 12.73 -15.80
C ALA A 744 -4.93 11.48 -14.91
N ASN A 745 -5.39 10.35 -15.46
CA ASN A 745 -5.45 9.07 -14.74
C ASN A 745 -6.12 9.17 -13.36
N THR A 746 -7.22 9.92 -13.33
CA THR A 746 -8.00 10.18 -12.12
C THR A 746 -9.16 9.20 -12.03
N VAL A 747 -9.58 8.92 -10.80
CA VAL A 747 -10.78 8.13 -10.49
C VAL A 747 -12.05 8.80 -11.02
N TRP A 748 -11.98 10.09 -11.39
CA TRP A 748 -13.07 10.97 -11.83
C TRP A 748 -13.45 10.88 -13.32
N GLN A 749 -13.47 9.69 -13.90
CA GLN A 749 -13.75 9.49 -15.33
C GLN A 749 -15.03 8.69 -15.56
N PRO A 750 -15.77 8.92 -16.66
CA PRO A 750 -16.85 8.03 -17.05
C PRO A 750 -16.31 6.61 -17.29
N PRO A 751 -17.09 5.57 -17.02
CA PRO A 751 -16.73 4.19 -17.30
C PRO A 751 -16.67 3.98 -18.82
N VAL A 752 -15.51 4.27 -19.41
CA VAL A 752 -15.23 4.05 -20.82
C VAL A 752 -14.35 2.80 -20.93
N ASP A 753 -14.94 1.67 -21.33
CA ASP A 753 -14.30 0.44 -21.86
C ASP A 753 -12.88 0.11 -21.36
N ILE A 754 -12.59 0.27 -20.06
CA ILE A 754 -11.42 -0.36 -19.42
C ILE A 754 -11.68 -1.87 -19.30
N ILE A 755 -12.95 -2.28 -19.35
CA ILE A 755 -13.38 -3.67 -19.28
C ILE A 755 -13.18 -4.33 -20.64
N GLY A 756 -12.01 -4.92 -20.87
CA GLY A 756 -11.86 -5.99 -21.86
C GLY A 756 -10.62 -5.99 -22.75
N THR A 757 -9.70 -5.03 -22.62
CA THR A 757 -8.43 -5.09 -23.36
C THR A 757 -7.25 -4.93 -22.39
N PRO A 758 -6.58 -6.03 -22.00
CA PRO A 758 -5.29 -5.95 -21.32
C PRO A 758 -4.34 -5.09 -22.16
N GLY A 759 -3.95 -3.93 -21.66
CA GLY A 759 -3.18 -2.94 -22.44
C GLY A 759 -3.73 -1.51 -22.45
N ASN A 760 -5.01 -1.29 -22.13
CA ASN A 760 -5.69 -0.02 -22.44
C ASN A 760 -6.05 0.89 -21.25
N ALA A 761 -5.69 0.53 -20.01
CA ALA A 761 -5.88 1.43 -18.86
C ALA A 761 -5.07 2.75 -19.00
N GLY A 762 -4.07 2.78 -19.90
CA GLY A 762 -3.28 3.96 -20.26
C GLY A 762 -3.77 4.75 -21.48
N GLU A 763 -5.07 4.70 -21.84
CA GLU A 763 -5.58 5.34 -23.06
C GLU A 763 -6.48 6.59 -22.89
N SER A 764 -6.97 6.94 -21.69
CA SER A 764 -7.64 8.23 -21.43
C SER A 764 -6.69 9.38 -21.08
N GLY A 765 -6.45 10.30 -22.02
CA GLY A 765 -5.71 11.54 -21.82
C GLY A 765 -6.33 12.45 -20.73
N PRO A 766 -5.75 13.64 -20.50
CA PRO A 766 -6.06 14.44 -19.33
C PRO A 766 -7.51 14.92 -19.43
N LEU A 767 -8.12 15.07 -18.27
CA LEU A 767 -9.40 15.75 -18.19
C LEU A 767 -9.17 17.25 -18.30
N ASP A 768 -10.10 17.95 -18.93
CA ASP A 768 -10.14 19.40 -18.86
C ASP A 768 -10.33 19.81 -17.38
N ARG A 769 -9.45 20.66 -16.87
CA ARG A 769 -9.47 21.20 -15.50
C ARG A 769 -9.59 22.72 -15.53
N SER A 770 -10.31 23.30 -14.58
CA SER A 770 -10.44 24.74 -14.40
C SER A 770 -9.46 25.24 -13.33
N THR A 771 -8.92 26.44 -13.48
CA THR A 771 -8.12 27.10 -12.42
C THR A 771 -8.97 27.95 -11.48
N ASP A 772 -10.27 28.06 -11.75
CA ASP A 772 -11.27 28.64 -10.85
C ASP A 772 -11.66 27.56 -9.82
N ALA A 773 -10.84 27.41 -8.78
CA ALA A 773 -10.94 26.35 -7.77
C ALA A 773 -11.25 26.91 -6.36
N VAL A 774 -11.82 26.07 -5.53
CA VAL A 774 -12.23 26.35 -4.14
C VAL A 774 -11.06 26.20 -3.19
N THR A 775 -10.26 25.15 -3.33
CA THR A 775 -8.92 25.09 -2.79
C THR A 775 -8.02 24.48 -3.85
N GLY A 776 -6.69 24.63 -3.73
CA GLY A 776 -5.83 24.00 -4.73
C GLY A 776 -5.62 24.84 -5.98
N ALA A 777 -5.17 24.15 -7.02
CA ALA A 777 -4.90 24.71 -8.32
C ALA A 777 -5.99 24.38 -9.34
N LEU A 778 -6.79 23.32 -9.12
CA LEU A 778 -7.64 22.73 -10.15
C LEU A 778 -9.03 22.31 -9.63
N ALA A 779 -10.09 22.77 -10.31
CA ALA A 779 -11.46 22.27 -10.16
C ALA A 779 -11.90 21.48 -11.40
N THR A 780 -13.01 20.75 -11.28
CA THR A 780 -13.60 19.94 -12.36
C THR A 780 -14.75 20.67 -13.06
N PRO A 781 -14.63 21.00 -14.35
CA PRO A 781 -15.77 21.37 -15.16
C PRO A 781 -16.74 20.20 -15.31
N VAL A 782 -18.04 20.47 -15.18
CA VAL A 782 -19.11 19.53 -15.51
C VAL A 782 -19.92 20.10 -16.69
N PRO A 783 -20.15 19.32 -17.76
CA PRO A 783 -19.63 17.97 -17.96
C PRO A 783 -18.11 17.97 -18.19
N VAL A 784 -17.45 16.92 -17.71
CA VAL A 784 -16.04 16.66 -17.91
C VAL A 784 -15.80 16.37 -19.38
N THR A 785 -14.80 17.02 -19.96
CA THR A 785 -14.31 16.72 -21.31
C THR A 785 -12.92 16.13 -21.22
N GLY A 786 -12.68 15.06 -21.98
CA GLY A 786 -11.40 14.35 -21.99
C GLY A 786 -11.14 13.71 -23.34
N LYS A 787 -9.94 13.15 -23.50
CA LYS A 787 -9.56 12.41 -24.71
C LYS A 787 -9.35 10.95 -24.38
N ARG A 788 -9.71 10.03 -25.27
CA ARG A 788 -9.36 8.61 -25.15
C ARG A 788 -8.83 8.07 -26.47
N GLN A 789 -7.87 7.15 -26.43
CA GLN A 789 -7.48 6.39 -27.61
C GLN A 789 -8.53 5.31 -27.88
N THR A 790 -8.71 5.01 -29.16
CA THR A 790 -9.56 3.94 -29.66
C THR A 790 -8.84 3.26 -30.81
N ALA A 791 -9.33 2.10 -31.24
CA ALA A 791 -8.85 1.44 -32.45
C ALA A 791 -8.92 2.33 -33.73
N ALA A 792 -9.74 3.38 -33.72
CA ALA A 792 -9.89 4.34 -34.82
C ALA A 792 -9.05 5.63 -34.65
N GLY A 793 -8.31 5.76 -33.54
CA GLY A 793 -7.52 6.95 -33.17
C GLY A 793 -8.03 7.64 -31.89
N THR A 794 -7.48 8.80 -31.58
CA THR A 794 -7.89 9.59 -30.40
C THR A 794 -9.25 10.24 -30.63
N GLU A 795 -10.21 10.01 -29.74
CA GLU A 795 -11.50 10.70 -29.71
C GLU A 795 -11.64 11.57 -28.46
N THR A 796 -12.50 12.58 -28.56
CA THR A 796 -12.89 13.44 -27.42
C THR A 796 -14.23 12.97 -26.90
N PHE A 797 -14.34 12.78 -25.59
CA PHE A 797 -15.60 12.44 -24.93
C PHE A 797 -16.02 13.56 -23.99
N THR A 798 -17.32 13.64 -23.74
CA THR A 798 -17.90 14.51 -22.72
C THR A 798 -18.84 13.66 -21.87
N ALA A 799 -18.69 13.72 -20.55
CA ALA A 799 -19.49 12.95 -19.61
C ALA A 799 -19.58 13.64 -18.26
N ASP A 800 -20.38 13.11 -17.35
CA ASP A 800 -20.38 13.60 -15.97
C ASP A 800 -19.10 13.16 -15.23
N ALA A 801 -18.77 13.87 -14.14
CA ALA A 801 -17.67 13.48 -13.26
C ALA A 801 -18.15 12.35 -12.34
N PHE A 802 -17.56 11.17 -12.46
CA PHE A 802 -17.91 9.99 -11.65
C PHE A 802 -16.71 9.52 -10.85
N ASN A 803 -16.85 9.34 -9.55
CA ASN A 803 -15.87 8.64 -8.73
C ASN A 803 -16.42 7.25 -8.40
N ARG A 804 -15.64 6.23 -8.76
CA ARG A 804 -16.06 4.83 -8.76
C ARG A 804 -15.50 4.03 -7.58
N PHE A 805 -14.46 4.58 -6.93
CA PHE A 805 -13.76 3.95 -5.81
C PHE A 805 -14.26 4.54 -4.49
N VAL A 806 -15.56 4.40 -4.24
CA VAL A 806 -16.18 4.93 -3.02
C VAL A 806 -16.75 3.78 -2.19
N TYR A 807 -15.96 3.38 -1.19
CA TYR A 807 -16.34 2.35 -0.23
C TYR A 807 -16.95 2.96 1.02
N VAL A 808 -18.03 2.38 1.50
CA VAL A 808 -18.74 2.79 2.73
C VAL A 808 -19.02 1.59 3.61
N VAL A 809 -19.17 1.82 4.91
CA VAL A 809 -19.62 0.78 5.84
C VAL A 809 -21.13 0.58 5.64
N PRO A 810 -21.60 -0.63 5.33
CA PRO A 810 -23.02 -0.91 5.20
C PRO A 810 -23.83 -0.49 6.43
N GLY A 811 -24.89 0.27 6.22
CA GLY A 811 -25.81 0.75 7.25
C GLY A 811 -25.37 2.03 7.98
N GLN A 812 -24.12 2.47 7.80
CA GLN A 812 -23.64 3.73 8.37
C GLN A 812 -24.19 4.93 7.59
N ASN A 813 -24.51 6.01 8.32
CA ASN A 813 -24.92 7.28 7.72
C ASN A 813 -23.69 8.10 7.36
N TYR A 814 -23.70 8.71 6.18
CA TYR A 814 -22.68 9.61 5.69
C TYR A 814 -23.28 10.90 5.15
N GLU A 815 -22.44 11.93 5.11
CA GLU A 815 -22.70 13.21 4.48
C GLU A 815 -21.80 13.33 3.24
N LEU A 816 -22.41 13.27 2.04
CA LEU A 816 -21.73 13.56 0.78
C LEU A 816 -21.85 15.05 0.50
N GLY A 817 -20.74 15.72 0.22
CA GLY A 817 -20.72 17.15 -0.05
C GLY A 817 -19.79 17.51 -1.20
N VAL A 818 -20.13 18.57 -1.94
CA VAL A 818 -19.28 19.14 -3.00
C VAL A 818 -19.46 20.66 -3.05
N TRP A 819 -18.41 21.38 -3.37
CA TRP A 819 -18.55 22.77 -3.78
C TRP A 819 -18.90 22.87 -5.24
N ALA A 820 -20.02 23.53 -5.54
CA ALA A 820 -20.55 23.64 -6.89
C ALA A 820 -20.77 25.10 -7.27
N LYS A 821 -20.42 25.43 -8.51
CA LYS A 821 -20.64 26.73 -9.14
C LYS A 821 -21.29 26.50 -10.50
N ALA A 822 -22.53 26.93 -10.69
CA ALA A 822 -23.25 26.75 -11.94
C ALA A 822 -22.95 27.86 -12.95
N ASP A 823 -22.94 27.50 -14.23
CA ASP A 823 -22.96 28.49 -15.31
C ASP A 823 -24.25 29.31 -15.27
N GLU A 824 -24.22 30.53 -15.83
CA GLU A 824 -25.39 31.42 -15.84
C GLU A 824 -26.62 30.75 -16.46
N GLY A 825 -27.71 30.68 -15.69
CA GLY A 825 -28.97 30.05 -16.10
C GLY A 825 -28.92 28.51 -16.19
N LYS A 826 -27.87 27.88 -15.67
CA LYS A 826 -27.69 26.43 -15.60
C LYS A 826 -27.78 25.93 -14.16
N GLU A 827 -27.46 24.66 -13.98
CA GLU A 827 -27.54 23.94 -12.72
C GLU A 827 -26.42 22.89 -12.67
N VAL A 828 -25.89 22.68 -11.46
CA VAL A 828 -24.97 21.60 -11.12
C VAL A 828 -25.64 20.71 -10.07
N THR A 829 -25.52 19.40 -10.25
CA THR A 829 -26.17 18.36 -9.43
C THR A 829 -25.13 17.40 -8.88
N LEU A 830 -25.12 17.26 -7.55
CA LEU A 830 -24.45 16.19 -6.82
C LEU A 830 -25.43 15.03 -6.63
N ALA A 831 -24.99 13.81 -6.91
CA ALA A 831 -25.82 12.62 -6.73
C ALA A 831 -25.00 11.39 -6.33
N TRP A 832 -25.66 10.42 -5.73
CA TRP A 832 -25.11 9.10 -5.47
C TRP A 832 -26.10 7.98 -5.77
N ARG A 833 -25.56 6.78 -6.02
CA ARG A 833 -26.32 5.55 -6.26
C ARG A 833 -25.56 4.32 -5.76
N LEU A 834 -26.26 3.18 -5.73
CA LEU A 834 -25.62 1.88 -5.48
C LEU A 834 -24.67 1.52 -6.60
N TYR A 835 -23.57 0.86 -6.25
CA TYR A 835 -22.65 0.32 -7.23
C TYR A 835 -23.31 -0.87 -7.96
N PRO A 836 -23.33 -0.86 -9.31
CA PRO A 836 -24.09 -1.84 -10.09
C PRO A 836 -23.39 -3.20 -10.29
N GLY A 837 -22.10 -3.32 -9.91
CA GLY A 837 -21.29 -4.52 -10.13
C GLY A 837 -20.80 -4.68 -11.58
N PHE A 838 -19.75 -5.48 -11.77
CA PHE A 838 -19.11 -5.72 -13.07
C PHE A 838 -20.00 -6.38 -14.13
N SER A 839 -20.98 -7.19 -13.73
CA SER A 839 -21.71 -8.08 -14.63
C SER A 839 -22.81 -7.43 -15.47
N GLN A 840 -23.09 -6.13 -15.31
CA GLN A 840 -24.22 -5.48 -15.99
C GLN A 840 -23.89 -4.82 -17.34
N GLY A 841 -22.61 -4.71 -17.72
CA GLY A 841 -22.20 -3.99 -18.92
C GLY A 841 -22.44 -2.48 -18.81
N TYR A 842 -21.42 -1.67 -19.09
CA TYR A 842 -21.57 -0.22 -19.14
C TYR A 842 -22.17 0.17 -20.49
N PRO A 843 -23.42 0.70 -20.50
CA PRO A 843 -23.64 2.06 -20.05
C PRO A 843 -24.86 2.17 -19.13
N LEU A 844 -24.63 2.43 -17.85
CA LEU A 844 -25.69 2.75 -16.89
C LEU A 844 -25.99 4.24 -16.88
N THR A 845 -26.37 4.78 -18.04
CA THR A 845 -26.86 6.17 -18.17
C THR A 845 -28.29 6.34 -17.65
N ASN A 846 -28.96 5.26 -17.22
CA ASN A 846 -30.40 5.22 -16.89
C ASN A 846 -30.74 4.74 -15.47
N VAL A 847 -29.82 4.75 -14.50
CA VAL A 847 -30.16 4.38 -13.11
C VAL A 847 -30.48 5.64 -12.32
N THR A 848 -31.69 5.70 -11.76
CA THR A 848 -32.16 6.78 -10.89
C THR A 848 -31.25 6.91 -9.67
N PRO A 849 -30.76 8.11 -9.33
CA PRO A 849 -29.98 8.32 -8.11
C PRO A 849 -30.82 8.01 -6.87
N LEU A 850 -30.18 7.53 -5.81
CA LEU A 850 -30.83 7.31 -4.52
C LEU A 850 -30.85 8.58 -3.65
N GLY A 851 -29.89 9.48 -3.87
CA GLY A 851 -29.90 10.83 -3.33
C GLY A 851 -29.30 11.80 -4.32
N ALA A 852 -29.88 13.01 -4.41
CA ALA A 852 -29.37 14.08 -5.24
C ALA A 852 -29.75 15.46 -4.68
N ALA A 853 -28.89 16.45 -4.89
CA ALA A 853 -29.14 17.85 -4.63
C ALA A 853 -28.49 18.71 -5.71
N SER A 854 -29.09 19.86 -5.99
CA SER A 854 -28.68 20.73 -7.10
C SER A 854 -28.59 22.19 -6.69
N THR A 855 -27.74 22.94 -7.37
CA THR A 855 -27.61 24.40 -7.19
C THR A 855 -27.56 25.13 -8.52
N LYS A 856 -28.10 26.35 -8.52
CA LYS A 856 -28.04 27.33 -9.63
C LYS A 856 -27.19 28.55 -9.28
N ALA A 857 -26.48 28.50 -8.15
CA ALA A 857 -25.62 29.59 -7.71
C ALA A 857 -24.46 29.76 -8.70
N THR A 858 -24.22 31.00 -9.12
CA THR A 858 -23.10 31.37 -9.99
C THR A 858 -21.81 31.64 -9.23
N ASP A 859 -21.87 31.60 -7.90
CA ASP A 859 -20.74 31.57 -6.98
C ASP A 859 -20.63 30.18 -6.36
N TYR A 860 -19.45 29.81 -5.88
CA TYR A 860 -19.26 28.54 -5.21
C TYR A 860 -20.15 28.43 -3.97
N THR A 861 -20.97 27.39 -3.94
CA THR A 861 -21.79 27.05 -2.78
C THR A 861 -21.65 25.57 -2.45
N ARG A 862 -21.72 25.25 -1.16
CA ARG A 862 -21.64 23.87 -0.70
C ARG A 862 -23.00 23.19 -0.89
N VAL A 863 -23.00 22.08 -1.62
CA VAL A 863 -24.15 21.21 -1.83
C VAL A 863 -23.91 19.92 -1.06
N THR A 864 -24.89 19.45 -0.29
CA THR A 864 -24.78 18.20 0.49
C THR A 864 -25.97 17.27 0.25
N VAL A 865 -25.72 15.96 0.38
CA VAL A 865 -26.69 14.88 0.22
C VAL A 865 -26.42 13.81 1.28
N PRO A 866 -27.43 13.34 2.04
CA PRO A 866 -27.26 12.22 2.95
C PRO A 866 -27.07 10.91 2.18
N VAL A 867 -26.21 10.05 2.69
CA VAL A 867 -25.95 8.71 2.15
C VAL A 867 -26.20 7.67 3.23
N ASN A 868 -27.02 6.68 2.93
CA ASN A 868 -27.18 5.47 3.73
C ASN A 868 -27.31 4.29 2.76
N SER A 869 -26.29 3.44 2.72
CA SER A 869 -26.21 2.30 1.81
C SER A 869 -26.09 1.01 2.59
N MET A 870 -26.80 -0.04 2.16
CA MET A 870 -26.60 -1.40 2.65
C MET A 870 -25.54 -2.16 1.86
N GLN A 871 -24.99 -1.56 0.80
CA GLN A 871 -23.84 -2.07 0.04
C GLN A 871 -22.57 -1.38 0.52
N ASN A 872 -21.45 -2.09 0.42
CA ASN A 872 -20.12 -1.59 0.79
C ASN A 872 -19.49 -0.68 -0.27
N GLN A 873 -20.09 -0.56 -1.45
CA GLN A 873 -19.64 0.31 -2.53
C GLN A 873 -20.81 1.13 -3.08
N ILE A 874 -20.53 2.39 -3.35
CA ILE A 874 -21.45 3.32 -4.00
C ILE A 874 -20.73 4.02 -5.15
N GLU A 875 -21.49 4.67 -6.01
CA GLU A 875 -20.96 5.57 -7.02
C GLU A 875 -21.44 6.99 -6.71
N VAL A 876 -20.54 7.96 -6.78
CA VAL A 876 -20.85 9.38 -6.61
C VAL A 876 -20.59 10.14 -7.90
N ARG A 877 -21.42 11.15 -8.16
CA ARG A 877 -21.44 11.89 -9.43
C ARG A 877 -21.62 13.38 -9.18
N CYS A 878 -20.83 14.18 -9.90
CA CYS A 878 -21.12 15.60 -10.13
C CYS A 878 -21.44 15.83 -11.61
N SER A 879 -22.53 16.55 -11.90
CA SER A 879 -23.04 16.72 -13.26
C SER A 879 -23.74 18.05 -13.47
N GLY A 880 -24.02 18.41 -14.72
CA GLY A 880 -24.70 19.67 -15.05
C GLY A 880 -23.87 20.55 -15.96
N ASN A 881 -23.92 21.87 -15.78
CA ASN A 881 -23.06 22.83 -16.46
C ASN A 881 -22.48 23.83 -15.45
N GLY A 882 -21.17 23.80 -15.25
CA GLY A 882 -20.47 24.60 -14.26
C GLY A 882 -19.18 23.93 -13.76
N LEU A 883 -18.83 24.14 -12.49
CA LEU A 883 -17.65 23.59 -11.83
C LEU A 883 -18.05 22.83 -10.55
N CYS A 884 -17.33 21.75 -10.27
CA CYS A 884 -17.36 21.00 -9.03
C CYS A 884 -15.96 20.91 -8.44
N ASP A 885 -15.86 21.06 -7.12
CA ASP A 885 -14.60 21.01 -6.42
C ASP A 885 -14.74 20.52 -4.97
N ASP A 886 -13.63 20.12 -4.36
CA ASP A 886 -13.51 19.73 -2.95
C ASP A 886 -14.65 18.81 -2.48
N MET A 887 -14.83 17.69 -3.19
CA MET A 887 -15.82 16.68 -2.84
C MET A 887 -15.37 15.86 -1.63
N THR A 888 -16.31 15.62 -0.71
CA THR A 888 -16.07 14.92 0.56
C THR A 888 -17.17 13.90 0.80
N LEU A 889 -16.84 12.76 1.39
CA LEU A 889 -17.80 11.80 1.95
C LEU A 889 -17.32 11.39 3.33
N VAL A 890 -17.99 11.91 4.35
CA VAL A 890 -17.59 11.73 5.76
C VAL A 890 -18.74 11.14 6.55
N ALA A 891 -18.43 10.45 7.67
CA ALA A 891 -19.46 9.94 8.56
C ALA A 891 -20.42 11.07 8.98
N ALA A 892 -21.73 10.81 8.94
CA ALA A 892 -22.72 11.78 9.36
C ALA A 892 -22.45 12.19 10.81
N TRP A 893 -22.60 13.48 11.08
CA TRP A 893 -22.40 14.01 12.42
C TRP A 893 -23.48 13.52 13.38
N ASP A 894 -23.10 13.24 14.63
CA ASP A 894 -24.00 12.74 15.67
C ASP A 894 -24.75 13.86 16.42
N GLY A 895 -24.47 15.12 16.08
CA GLY A 895 -25.12 16.28 16.68
C GLY A 895 -24.47 16.72 17.99
N THR A 896 -23.26 16.24 18.27
CA THR A 896 -22.52 16.62 19.47
C THR A 896 -21.39 17.60 19.16
N ALA A 897 -21.32 18.68 19.93
CA ALA A 897 -20.14 19.53 20.00
C ALA A 897 -19.32 19.08 21.23
N PRO A 898 -18.03 18.72 21.06
CA PRO A 898 -17.20 18.24 22.16
C PRO A 898 -16.98 19.36 23.19
N ALA A 899 -17.26 19.08 24.47
CA ALA A 899 -17.03 20.04 25.55
C ALA A 899 -15.53 20.26 25.79
N ILE A 900 -15.06 21.51 25.78
CA ILE A 900 -13.69 21.93 26.05
C ILE A 900 -13.62 22.58 27.44
N GLY A 901 -13.12 21.86 28.45
CA GLY A 901 -12.97 22.41 29.82
C GLY A 901 -11.72 23.30 30.03
N ASP A 902 -11.53 23.79 31.26
CA ASP A 902 -10.41 24.64 31.76
C ASP A 902 -8.98 24.07 31.61
N ALA A 903 -8.78 23.01 30.82
CA ALA A 903 -7.56 22.23 30.84
C ALA A 903 -6.34 23.03 30.35
N SER A 904 -5.55 23.49 31.32
CA SER A 904 -4.09 23.63 31.24
C SER A 904 -3.49 22.46 30.44
N PRO A 905 -2.38 22.66 29.69
CA PRO A 905 -1.92 21.73 28.66
C PRO A 905 -1.36 20.44 29.27
N THR A 906 -2.22 19.51 29.66
CA THR A 906 -1.82 18.14 29.94
C THR A 906 -1.84 17.38 28.63
N GLN A 907 -0.65 16.93 28.23
CA GLN A 907 -0.44 16.08 27.07
C GLN A 907 -1.44 14.92 27.03
N PRO A 908 -1.89 14.49 25.84
CA PRO A 908 -2.47 13.16 25.74
C PRO A 908 -1.45 12.15 26.26
N SER A 909 -1.88 11.31 27.20
CA SER A 909 -1.10 10.14 27.61
C SER A 909 -0.73 9.35 26.37
N LYS A 910 0.53 8.87 26.26
CA LYS A 910 0.99 7.93 25.24
C LYS A 910 -0.16 6.98 24.87
N PRO A 911 -0.57 6.90 23.59
CA PRO A 911 -1.37 5.78 23.15
C PRO A 911 -0.59 4.52 23.56
N LYS A 912 -1.19 3.70 24.43
CA LYS A 912 -0.69 2.35 24.60
C LYS A 912 -0.80 1.72 23.20
N PRO A 913 0.24 1.07 22.66
CA PRO A 913 0.07 0.26 21.46
C PRO A 913 -1.17 -0.58 21.66
N THR A 914 -2.13 -0.49 20.75
CA THR A 914 -3.18 -1.49 20.66
C THR A 914 -2.45 -2.79 20.34
N GLU A 915 -2.11 -3.54 21.38
CA GLU A 915 -1.89 -4.98 21.24
C GLU A 915 -3.12 -5.50 20.48
N PRO A 916 -2.93 -6.33 19.44
CA PRO A 916 -4.06 -7.02 18.83
C PRO A 916 -4.87 -7.65 19.95
N THR A 917 -6.15 -7.33 20.00
CA THR A 917 -7.06 -7.80 21.04
C THR A 917 -6.96 -9.31 21.13
N THR A 918 -6.40 -9.82 22.23
CA THR A 918 -6.52 -11.23 22.59
C THR A 918 -8.03 -11.56 22.66
N PRO A 919 -8.50 -12.67 22.06
CA PRO A 919 -9.92 -13.04 22.11
C PRO A 919 -10.43 -13.06 23.55
N THR A 920 -11.44 -12.26 23.84
CA THR A 920 -12.12 -12.22 25.13
C THR A 920 -12.63 -13.61 25.51
N GLN A 921 -12.24 -14.11 26.69
CA GLN A 921 -12.85 -15.29 27.31
C GLN A 921 -14.39 -15.14 27.34
N PRO A 922 -15.17 -16.15 26.90
CA PRO A 922 -16.61 -16.14 27.07
C PRO A 922 -16.98 -16.18 28.55
N THR A 923 -17.74 -15.20 29.00
CA THR A 923 -18.44 -15.24 30.30
C THR A 923 -19.38 -16.45 30.36
N GLU A 924 -19.23 -17.28 31.40
CA GLU A 924 -20.14 -18.37 31.73
C GLU A 924 -21.60 -17.90 31.77
N PRO A 925 -22.55 -18.62 31.15
CA PRO A 925 -23.96 -18.37 31.38
C PRO A 925 -24.38 -18.95 32.73
N ALA A 926 -24.83 -18.08 33.63
CA ALA A 926 -25.53 -18.45 34.84
C ALA A 926 -26.81 -19.24 34.51
N GLY A 927 -26.91 -20.46 35.02
CA GLY A 927 -28.12 -21.27 34.90
C GLY A 927 -29.30 -20.72 35.70
N LYS A 928 -30.52 -20.99 35.19
CA LYS A 928 -31.67 -21.41 35.98
C LYS A 928 -32.76 -22.00 35.09
N ASP A 929 -33.11 -23.24 35.41
CA ASP A 929 -34.36 -23.92 35.08
C ASP A 929 -35.58 -23.08 35.47
N ASP A 930 -36.58 -23.00 34.58
CA ASP A 930 -37.92 -23.53 34.90
C ASP A 930 -38.64 -24.02 33.63
N GLY A 931 -39.51 -25.01 33.81
CA GLY A 931 -39.95 -25.89 32.73
C GLY A 931 -41.39 -25.69 32.28
N SER A 932 -41.69 -26.16 31.08
CA SER A 932 -42.94 -26.88 30.75
C SER A 932 -42.95 -27.33 29.29
N LYS A 933 -43.02 -28.64 29.06
CA LYS A 933 -43.56 -29.28 27.84
C LYS A 933 -45.10 -29.25 27.95
N PRO A 934 -45.94 -29.30 26.87
CA PRO A 934 -45.90 -30.41 25.89
C PRO A 934 -46.43 -30.20 24.44
N VAL A 935 -45.89 -31.04 23.52
CA VAL A 935 -46.58 -31.90 22.51
C VAL A 935 -47.37 -31.26 21.34
N VAL A 936 -47.07 -31.66 20.09
CA VAL A 936 -47.90 -32.43 19.11
C VAL A 936 -47.17 -32.54 17.75
N LYS A 937 -47.41 -33.67 17.07
CA LYS A 937 -46.83 -34.27 15.85
C LYS A 937 -47.26 -33.65 14.48
N PRO A 938 -46.67 -34.11 13.35
CA PRO A 938 -46.70 -33.50 12.00
C PRO A 938 -47.73 -34.13 11.02
N MET A 939 -48.03 -33.44 9.90
CA MET A 939 -48.73 -33.91 8.68
C MET A 939 -48.38 -32.94 7.51
N THR A 940 -47.73 -33.34 6.41
CA THR A 940 -48.13 -34.10 5.18
C THR A 940 -48.91 -33.33 4.11
N GLY A 941 -48.51 -33.52 2.84
CA GLY A 941 -49.28 -33.32 1.60
C GLY A 941 -48.39 -32.77 0.47
N ASP A 942 -47.81 -33.52 -0.49
CA ASP A 942 -48.26 -34.51 -1.52
C ASP A 942 -48.67 -33.92 -2.88
N GLY A 943 -48.15 -34.58 -3.95
CA GLY A 943 -48.60 -34.57 -5.37
C GLY A 943 -47.48 -34.28 -6.37
N ALA A 944 -46.67 -35.22 -6.89
CA ALA A 944 -46.91 -36.29 -7.91
C ALA A 944 -47.42 -35.73 -9.26
N ASP A 945 -46.75 -35.93 -10.42
CA ASP A 945 -46.70 -37.20 -11.17
C ASP A 945 -45.58 -37.29 -12.24
N ALA A 946 -45.32 -38.55 -12.65
CA ALA A 946 -44.13 -39.07 -13.34
C ALA A 946 -44.21 -39.19 -14.88
N MET A 947 -43.05 -39.41 -15.55
CA MET A 947 -42.80 -40.58 -16.46
C MET A 947 -41.46 -40.53 -17.25
N ASN A 948 -40.66 -41.60 -17.10
CA ASN A 948 -39.93 -42.40 -18.10
C ASN A 948 -39.17 -41.75 -19.29
N LYS A 949 -37.84 -42.01 -19.40
CA LYS A 949 -37.25 -43.01 -20.34
C LYS A 949 -35.71 -43.07 -20.28
N LYS A 950 -35.19 -44.30 -20.31
CA LYS A 950 -33.85 -44.68 -20.78
C LYS A 950 -33.75 -44.46 -22.30
N ASP A 951 -32.60 -43.99 -22.76
CA ASP A 951 -31.84 -44.38 -23.96
C ASP A 951 -31.00 -43.18 -24.43
N ASP A 952 -29.67 -43.26 -24.27
CA ASP A 952 -28.65 -42.68 -25.18
C ASP A 952 -27.26 -42.71 -24.52
N ALA A 953 -26.59 -43.87 -24.60
CA ALA A 953 -25.19 -44.04 -24.17
C ALA A 953 -24.23 -44.21 -25.35
N THR A 954 -24.61 -43.81 -26.57
CA THR A 954 -23.80 -44.02 -27.78
C THR A 954 -23.70 -42.80 -28.71
N ALA A 955 -24.10 -41.61 -28.27
CA ALA A 955 -24.04 -40.37 -29.09
C ALA A 955 -22.94 -39.38 -28.67
N HIS A 956 -22.10 -39.71 -27.68
CA HIS A 956 -21.11 -38.77 -27.13
C HIS A 956 -19.66 -38.97 -27.63
N ALA A 957 -19.35 -40.05 -28.35
CA ALA A 957 -17.99 -40.28 -28.86
C ALA A 957 -17.71 -39.62 -30.22
N ASP A 958 -18.73 -39.40 -31.06
CA ASP A 958 -18.53 -38.90 -32.44
C ASP A 958 -18.50 -37.37 -32.56
N LYS A 959 -18.72 -36.62 -31.46
CA LYS A 959 -18.66 -35.14 -31.45
C LYS A 959 -17.31 -34.56 -31.01
N GLU A 960 -16.47 -35.32 -30.31
CA GLU A 960 -15.13 -34.85 -29.91
C GLU A 960 -14.12 -34.94 -31.06
N GLU A 961 -14.26 -35.90 -31.98
CA GLU A 961 -13.33 -36.08 -33.09
C GLU A 961 -13.54 -35.03 -34.23
N GLN A 962 -14.75 -34.47 -34.36
CA GLN A 962 -15.04 -33.40 -35.32
C GLN A 962 -14.67 -31.99 -34.84
N SER A 963 -14.53 -31.75 -33.52
CA SER A 963 -14.10 -30.43 -33.00
C SER A 963 -12.57 -30.26 -33.12
N ALA A 964 -11.80 -31.33 -32.90
CA ALA A 964 -10.35 -31.32 -33.03
C ALA A 964 -9.89 -31.11 -34.50
N ALA A 965 -10.62 -31.67 -35.47
CA ALA A 965 -10.33 -31.48 -36.90
C ALA A 965 -10.64 -30.05 -37.41
N ASN A 966 -11.63 -29.37 -36.81
CA ASN A 966 -11.96 -27.98 -37.13
C ASN A 966 -11.03 -26.96 -36.44
N LEU A 967 -10.47 -27.30 -35.27
CA LEU A 967 -9.44 -26.47 -34.61
C LEU A 967 -8.12 -26.48 -35.40
N ALA A 968 -7.71 -27.64 -35.93
CA ALA A 968 -6.48 -27.77 -36.72
C ALA A 968 -6.55 -27.04 -38.09
N ARG A 969 -7.73 -26.99 -38.73
CA ARG A 969 -7.93 -26.25 -39.99
C ARG A 969 -7.94 -24.72 -39.80
N THR A 970 -8.46 -24.25 -38.68
CA THR A 970 -8.51 -22.81 -38.34
C THR A 970 -7.11 -22.31 -37.95
N GLY A 971 -6.35 -23.10 -37.18
CA GLY A 971 -4.96 -22.78 -36.81
C GLY A 971 -4.00 -22.66 -37.99
N ALA A 972 -4.09 -23.55 -38.99
CA ALA A 972 -3.26 -23.49 -40.18
C ALA A 972 -3.55 -22.28 -41.09
N THR A 973 -4.80 -21.80 -41.09
CA THR A 973 -5.21 -20.62 -41.88
C THR A 973 -4.71 -19.33 -41.22
N ILE A 974 -4.74 -19.24 -39.88
CA ILE A 974 -4.22 -18.10 -39.12
C ILE A 974 -2.69 -18.01 -39.23
N PHE A 975 -1.97 -19.13 -39.12
CA PHE A 975 -0.51 -19.16 -39.29
C PHE A 975 -0.07 -18.74 -40.70
N GLY A 976 -0.83 -19.13 -41.73
CA GLY A 976 -0.58 -18.74 -43.12
C GLY A 976 -0.75 -17.24 -43.38
N VAL A 977 -1.75 -16.60 -42.75
CA VAL A 977 -1.99 -15.15 -42.86
C VAL A 977 -0.92 -14.33 -42.13
N CYS A 978 -0.47 -14.79 -40.95
CA CYS A 978 0.62 -14.14 -40.20
C CYS A 978 1.97 -14.21 -40.93
N LEU A 979 2.29 -15.34 -41.58
CA LEU A 979 3.51 -15.49 -42.39
C LEU A 979 3.49 -14.58 -43.65
N PHE A 980 2.33 -14.41 -44.28
CA PHE A 980 2.19 -13.53 -45.45
C PHE A 980 2.29 -12.04 -45.07
N ALA A 981 1.72 -11.65 -43.92
CA ALA A 981 1.83 -10.30 -43.38
C ALA A 981 3.27 -9.96 -42.95
N GLY A 982 3.97 -10.88 -42.29
CA GLY A 982 5.38 -10.71 -41.92
C GLY A 982 6.31 -10.55 -43.13
N ALA A 983 6.07 -11.30 -44.21
CA ALA A 983 6.84 -11.18 -45.45
C ALA A 983 6.63 -9.82 -46.15
N LEU A 984 5.41 -9.27 -46.12
CA LEU A 984 5.12 -7.95 -46.70
C LEU A 984 5.76 -6.80 -45.91
N VAL A 985 5.82 -6.92 -44.58
CA VAL A 985 6.51 -5.94 -43.71
C VAL A 985 8.02 -5.96 -43.93
N LEU A 986 8.63 -7.15 -44.09
CA LEU A 986 10.06 -7.25 -44.40
C LEU A 986 10.40 -6.66 -45.78
N ILE A 987 9.55 -6.88 -46.79
CA ILE A 987 9.71 -6.28 -48.13
C ILE A 987 9.61 -4.75 -48.05
N GLY A 988 8.68 -4.21 -47.26
CA GLY A 988 8.52 -2.76 -47.03
C GLY A 988 9.72 -2.11 -46.32
N LEU A 989 10.32 -2.80 -45.34
CA LEU A 989 11.52 -2.35 -44.63
C LEU A 989 12.76 -2.36 -45.54
N VAL A 990 12.92 -3.40 -46.37
CA VAL A 990 14.03 -3.50 -47.32
C VAL A 990 13.92 -2.45 -48.44
N LEU A 991 12.70 -2.18 -48.94
CA LEU A 991 12.46 -1.09 -49.91
C LEU A 991 12.71 0.30 -49.30
N SER A 992 12.34 0.51 -48.03
CA SER A 992 12.58 1.78 -47.34
C SER A 992 14.07 2.04 -47.06
N ALA A 993 14.83 1.00 -46.73
CA ALA A 993 16.28 1.07 -46.58
C ALA A 993 16.98 1.30 -47.94
N TYR A 994 16.47 0.69 -49.01
CA TYR A 994 17.01 0.88 -50.37
C TYR A 994 16.77 2.29 -50.92
N VAL A 995 15.63 2.92 -50.60
CA VAL A 995 15.30 4.30 -51.00
C VAL A 995 16.08 5.34 -50.19
N ARG A 996 16.38 5.09 -48.91
CA ARG A 996 17.18 6.01 -48.07
C ARG A 996 18.67 6.06 -48.45
N SER A 997 19.23 5.02 -49.08
CA SER A 997 20.66 5.01 -49.46
C SER A 997 21.03 5.81 -50.72
N ARG A 998 20.05 6.38 -51.45
CA ARG A 998 20.29 7.07 -52.74
C ARG A 998 20.17 8.58 -52.75
N LYS A 999 20.05 9.26 -51.61
CA LYS A 999 20.09 10.72 -51.58
C LYS A 999 21.07 11.23 -50.52
N VAL A 1000 22.30 11.51 -50.98
CA VAL A 1000 22.98 12.82 -50.91
C VAL A 1000 24.50 12.59 -50.90
N MET A 1001 25.12 12.85 -52.05
CA MET A 1001 26.49 13.39 -52.16
C MET A 1001 26.38 14.68 -52.96
N PRO A 1002 27.00 15.78 -52.51
CA PRO A 1002 27.53 16.80 -53.42
C PRO A 1002 29.07 16.82 -53.35
N LYS A 1003 29.68 16.91 -54.53
CA LYS A 1003 31.12 17.10 -54.76
C LYS A 1003 31.53 18.56 -54.52
N HIS A 1004 32.80 18.76 -54.15
CA HIS A 1004 33.55 20.01 -54.32
C HIS A 1004 33.68 20.41 -55.81
N ASN A 1005 33.65 21.73 -56.08
CA ASN A 1005 34.77 22.51 -56.66
C ASN A 1005 34.32 23.94 -57.05
N HIS A 1006 34.55 24.92 -56.18
CA HIS A 1006 35.35 26.14 -56.39
C HIS A 1006 35.20 27.10 -55.21
#